data_AF-A0A1U7CS69-F1
#
_entry.id   AF-A0A1U7CS69-F1
#
_cell.length_a   1.000
_cell.length_b   1.000
_cell.length_c   1.000
_cell.angle_alpha   90.00
_cell.angle_beta   90.00
_cell.angle_gamma   90.00
#
_symmetry.space_group_name_H-M   'P 1'
#
loop_
_entity.id
_entity.type
_entity.pdbx_description
1 polymer ?
#
loop_
_entity_poly.entity_id
_entity_poly.type
_entity_poly.pdbx_seq_one_letter_code
_entity_poly.pdbx_strand_id
1 'polypeptide(L)'
;MKANRTSSTIRWRLAACFAALMLIGAKSTLGQNGAVGIAYPAQGITIDGDLGDWPVGLKTYPIERIEFGDKLKGEDDLKAHFRFAYNPGEHALYVAVEVEDDSAVLDKPGVGDVAWDAQDGCELYIDSAHAGSGSPVFQYARYGNRNQFVGPLESAEKTMKVAVVRKDSRIVYEWRIEVAADLDPERSIGFDVSVADRDKDGSFSWAAWGSGTQKASSPDRCGEFFLVTPETKFGEASGKVAWDGPSSAPLPARVRVQSTRTPQLWREAAVDGSGGYKVTGLPVGDYAVHAVDSVDLRVDSKRRVDVRIEADRPATADLLRVSAIPWPGLIGDEGVLRSAGPLNADALDRFVKAYLDYYQIPGVSVAVIKDSQVVYRKGFGVKNTATHEPVGDDTVFEAASMTKPVFAYTVLRLVDRGVLKLDTPLYTYLPYEDIAHDDRYKLITARMVMTHRTGFPNWRTGKLDIKFTPGTEVSYSGEGFVYLGKVVEKLTGKKLVDLIREEVFTPFGVEHASLVWNDDIARLTATGHGGSSPMEKGKPSEPNTAASLHIAAGEYAKFLTAVVQGRGLSEPTAQEMLRSQVKIPDQKGASWGLGIAIQETPTGVNYGHGGRNTGFTSQSLMYKDQGIGYVFLVNNDDASKIDNVLNAYLIAGKSGLKKTKVVAHKTAQVDPKIYESYVGRYQLTPAVVLTFTREGEHLKAQATGEGASEVFPESETVFFMKPTQDATITFVKDGDGKVTHIVLHEEDHDTQAKRLDDEPKAGGGK
;
A
#
# COMPACT_ATOMS: atom_id res chain seq x y z
N MET A 1 23.26 -11.89 -44.52
CA MET A 1 22.24 -10.82 -44.52
C MET A 1 21.53 -10.85 -43.17
N LYS A 2 21.65 -9.76 -42.41
CA LYS A 2 20.99 -9.51 -41.12
C LYS A 2 19.53 -9.12 -41.36
N ALA A 3 18.59 -9.62 -40.55
CA ALA A 3 17.37 -8.90 -40.19
C ALA A 3 16.70 -9.51 -38.94
N ASN A 4 16.63 -8.68 -37.91
CA ASN A 4 16.03 -8.75 -36.59
C ASN A 4 14.77 -9.63 -36.42
N ARG A 5 14.81 -10.51 -35.41
CA ARG A 5 13.64 -11.00 -34.64
C ARG A 5 13.99 -11.06 -33.15
N THR A 6 13.95 -9.91 -32.50
CA THR A 6 14.02 -9.77 -31.03
C THR A 6 13.06 -8.65 -30.64
N SER A 7 11.82 -9.00 -30.28
CA SER A 7 10.83 -8.06 -29.72
C SER A 7 9.55 -8.80 -29.31
N SER A 8 9.56 -9.47 -28.17
CA SER A 8 8.29 -9.79 -27.45
C SER A 8 8.50 -10.06 -25.95
N THR A 9 9.71 -10.45 -25.54
CA THR A 9 10.07 -10.84 -24.16
C THR A 9 10.51 -9.68 -23.25
N ILE A 10 10.62 -8.46 -23.76
CA ILE A 10 10.99 -7.27 -22.98
C ILE A 10 9.76 -6.54 -22.42
N ARG A 11 8.55 -6.77 -22.95
CA ARG A 11 7.35 -5.96 -22.65
C ARG A 11 6.62 -6.27 -21.34
N TRP A 12 6.91 -7.39 -20.67
CA TRP A 12 6.10 -7.85 -19.53
C TRP A 12 6.71 -7.58 -18.14
N ARG A 13 8.03 -7.38 -18.05
CA ARG A 13 8.70 -7.10 -16.77
C ARG A 13 8.65 -5.64 -16.33
N LEU A 14 8.45 -4.74 -17.28
CA LEU A 14 8.62 -3.30 -17.08
C LEU A 14 7.42 -2.59 -16.41
N ALA A 15 6.32 -3.30 -16.12
CA ALA A 15 5.09 -2.69 -15.59
C ALA A 15 4.77 -3.02 -14.14
N ALA A 16 5.38 -4.07 -13.58
CA ALA A 16 5.16 -4.44 -12.18
C ALA A 16 5.89 -3.51 -11.20
N CYS A 17 6.96 -2.84 -11.64
CA CYS A 17 7.70 -1.88 -10.80
C CYS A 17 7.09 -0.48 -10.83
N PHE A 18 6.40 -0.07 -11.91
CA PHE A 18 5.76 1.25 -11.95
C PHE A 18 4.37 1.30 -11.31
N ALA A 19 3.62 0.18 -11.26
CA ALA A 19 2.49 0.08 -10.33
C ALA A 19 2.97 0.24 -8.87
N ALA A 20 4.19 -0.23 -8.55
CA ALA A 20 4.84 0.01 -7.26
C ALA A 20 5.35 1.45 -7.06
N LEU A 21 5.64 2.19 -8.13
CA LEU A 21 5.95 3.63 -8.06
C LEU A 21 4.71 4.52 -8.06
N MET A 22 3.58 4.10 -8.65
CA MET A 22 2.28 4.74 -8.41
C MET A 22 1.75 4.43 -7.00
N LEU A 23 2.12 3.29 -6.41
CA LEU A 23 1.96 3.05 -4.98
C LEU A 23 2.81 4.00 -4.09
N ILE A 24 3.82 4.68 -4.65
CA ILE A 24 4.65 5.71 -3.96
C ILE A 24 4.29 7.14 -4.44
N GLY A 25 3.68 7.29 -5.62
CA GLY A 25 3.56 8.54 -6.36
C GLY A 25 2.16 8.88 -6.87
N ALA A 26 1.13 8.07 -6.60
CA ALA A 26 -0.23 8.60 -6.51
C ALA A 26 -0.15 9.67 -5.44
N LYS A 27 -0.37 10.96 -5.82
CA LYS A 27 -0.29 12.14 -4.96
C LYS A 27 0.08 11.75 -3.54
N SER A 28 1.32 12.03 -3.13
CA SER A 28 1.55 12.27 -1.72
C SER A 28 0.81 13.57 -1.36
N THR A 29 -0.53 13.59 -1.47
CA THR A 29 -1.40 14.41 -0.63
C THR A 29 -1.22 13.81 0.74
N LEU A 30 -0.07 14.12 1.34
CA LEU A 30 0.23 13.73 2.69
C LEU A 30 -0.70 14.57 3.53
N GLY A 31 -1.76 13.92 4.02
CA GLY A 31 -2.90 14.40 4.79
C GLY A 31 -4.05 14.97 3.96
N GLN A 32 -5.10 15.40 4.66
CA GLN A 32 -6.49 15.39 4.16
C GLN A 32 -6.70 15.91 2.74
N ASN A 33 -7.64 15.28 2.03
CA ASN A 33 -7.88 15.54 0.60
C ASN A 33 -8.44 16.94 0.28
N GLY A 34 -8.62 17.77 1.30
CA GLY A 34 -8.97 19.19 1.21
C GLY A 34 -10.48 19.45 1.18
N ALA A 35 -11.31 18.41 1.05
CA ALA A 35 -12.76 18.53 1.17
C ALA A 35 -13.13 18.83 2.63
N VAL A 36 -14.07 19.77 2.83
CA VAL A 36 -14.51 20.19 4.16
C VAL A 36 -16.03 20.30 4.20
N GLY A 37 -16.59 19.63 5.19
CA GLY A 37 -18.00 19.67 5.52
C GLY A 37 -18.26 20.11 6.95
N ILE A 38 -19.50 20.47 7.20
CA ILE A 38 -20.07 20.71 8.52
C ILE A 38 -21.30 19.83 8.68
N ALA A 39 -21.46 19.27 9.87
CA ALA A 39 -22.62 18.48 10.26
C ALA A 39 -23.28 19.13 11.48
N TYR A 40 -24.60 19.05 11.54
CA TYR A 40 -25.41 19.57 12.66
C TYR A 40 -26.06 18.41 13.42
N PRO A 41 -26.35 18.60 14.72
CA PRO A 41 -27.06 17.58 15.49
C PRO A 41 -28.48 17.42 14.96
N ALA A 42 -28.95 16.17 14.86
CA ALA A 42 -30.31 15.83 14.46
C ALA A 42 -30.87 14.71 15.34
N GLN A 43 -32.20 14.64 15.44
CA GLN A 43 -32.94 13.61 16.17
C GLN A 43 -34.15 13.18 15.35
N GLY A 44 -34.64 11.96 15.61
CA GLY A 44 -35.89 11.48 15.01
C GLY A 44 -35.78 11.00 13.56
N ILE A 45 -34.56 10.86 13.02
CA ILE A 45 -34.33 10.30 11.67
C ILE A 45 -34.56 8.79 11.70
N THR A 46 -35.47 8.33 10.85
CA THR A 46 -35.85 6.94 10.62
C THR A 46 -35.17 6.45 9.35
N ILE A 47 -34.51 5.28 9.41
CA ILE A 47 -33.78 4.74 8.26
C ILE A 47 -34.74 3.93 7.37
N ASP A 48 -35.44 4.61 6.47
CA ASP A 48 -36.43 4.04 5.55
C ASP A 48 -36.29 4.52 4.09
N GLY A 49 -35.38 5.45 3.83
CA GLY A 49 -35.08 6.05 2.53
C GLY A 49 -35.99 7.22 2.15
N ASP A 50 -36.90 7.65 3.04
CA ASP A 50 -37.68 8.88 2.91
C ASP A 50 -36.99 10.02 3.68
N LEU A 51 -36.43 10.98 2.94
CA LEU A 51 -35.69 12.10 3.54
C LEU A 51 -36.60 13.19 4.12
N GLY A 52 -37.91 12.94 4.26
CA GLY A 52 -38.90 13.90 4.77
C GLY A 52 -38.79 14.22 6.26
N ASP A 53 -38.15 13.35 7.05
CA ASP A 53 -37.89 13.55 8.48
C ASP A 53 -36.52 14.20 8.78
N TRP A 54 -35.70 14.42 7.75
CA TRP A 54 -34.44 15.14 7.90
C TRP A 54 -34.67 16.62 8.20
N PRO A 55 -33.79 17.26 9.00
CA PRO A 55 -33.89 18.69 9.26
C PRO A 55 -33.87 19.53 7.98
N VAL A 56 -34.81 20.47 7.89
CA VAL A 56 -34.95 21.38 6.74
C VAL A 56 -33.76 22.33 6.66
N GLY A 57 -33.23 22.53 5.46
CA GLY A 57 -32.15 23.50 5.21
C GLY A 57 -30.74 22.99 5.53
N LEU A 58 -30.57 21.69 5.80
CA LEU A 58 -29.24 21.09 5.85
C LEU A 58 -28.50 21.30 4.53
N LYS A 59 -27.21 21.62 4.65
CA LYS A 59 -26.32 21.77 3.51
C LYS A 59 -26.11 20.43 2.83
N THR A 60 -26.22 20.42 1.50
CA THR A 60 -25.83 19.30 0.66
C THR A 60 -24.46 19.54 0.05
N TYR A 61 -23.75 18.45 -0.25
CA TYR A 61 -22.41 18.46 -0.81
C TYR A 61 -22.40 17.58 -2.08
N PRO A 62 -21.84 18.07 -3.20
CA PRO A 62 -21.81 17.30 -4.45
C PRO A 62 -20.79 16.16 -4.38
N ILE A 63 -21.09 15.07 -5.10
CA ILE A 63 -20.20 13.92 -5.36
C ILE A 63 -19.96 13.90 -6.87
N GLU A 64 -18.98 14.66 -7.33
CA GLU A 64 -18.82 14.99 -8.76
C GLU A 64 -17.41 14.67 -9.29
N ARG A 65 -16.47 14.26 -8.43
CA ARG A 65 -15.09 14.00 -8.82
C ARG A 65 -14.94 12.57 -9.29
N ILE A 66 -14.87 12.36 -10.60
CA ILE A 66 -14.51 11.05 -11.16
C ILE A 66 -13.03 10.79 -10.89
N GLU A 67 -12.73 9.91 -9.92
CA GLU A 67 -11.35 9.56 -9.53
C GLU A 67 -10.90 8.25 -10.17
N PHE A 68 -11.84 7.39 -10.59
CA PHE A 68 -11.55 6.13 -11.27
C PHE A 68 -12.68 5.77 -12.25
N GLY A 69 -12.35 5.03 -13.31
CA GLY A 69 -13.31 4.63 -14.34
C GLY A 69 -13.35 5.54 -15.57
N ASP A 70 -14.43 5.41 -16.32
CA ASP A 70 -14.75 6.15 -17.52
C ASP A 70 -15.22 7.58 -17.20
N LYS A 71 -15.24 8.45 -18.22
CA LYS A 71 -15.80 9.79 -18.07
C LYS A 71 -17.30 9.75 -18.26
N LEU A 72 -18.00 10.64 -17.57
CA LEU A 72 -19.45 10.77 -17.71
C LEU A 72 -19.84 11.16 -19.15
N LYS A 73 -20.88 10.51 -19.69
CA LYS A 73 -21.38 10.69 -21.08
C LYS A 73 -22.35 11.86 -21.23
N GLY A 74 -22.86 12.41 -20.13
CA GLY A 74 -23.80 13.51 -20.13
C GLY A 74 -24.22 13.93 -18.72
N GLU A 75 -25.12 14.91 -18.65
CA GLU A 75 -25.67 15.38 -17.38
C GLU A 75 -26.63 14.40 -16.70
N ASP A 76 -27.18 13.46 -17.45
CA ASP A 76 -28.13 12.45 -16.93
C ASP A 76 -27.42 11.14 -16.55
N ASP A 77 -26.12 11.03 -16.85
CA ASP A 77 -25.29 9.84 -16.63
C ASP A 77 -25.11 9.58 -15.13
N LEU A 78 -24.59 10.58 -14.40
CA LEU A 78 -24.47 10.50 -12.95
C LEU A 78 -24.50 11.90 -12.32
N LYS A 79 -25.45 12.12 -11.40
CA LYS A 79 -25.50 13.27 -10.51
C LYS A 79 -25.71 12.79 -9.09
N ALA A 80 -24.77 13.09 -8.20
CA ALA A 80 -24.86 12.65 -6.82
C ALA A 80 -24.55 13.79 -5.84
N HIS A 81 -25.26 13.77 -4.71
CA HIS A 81 -25.00 14.66 -3.59
C HIS A 81 -25.35 13.97 -2.28
N PHE A 82 -24.83 14.49 -1.17
CA PHE A 82 -25.13 13.95 0.15
C PHE A 82 -25.37 15.04 1.18
N ARG A 83 -26.02 14.64 2.27
CA ARG A 83 -26.23 15.42 3.49
C ARG A 83 -25.78 14.61 4.69
N PHE A 84 -25.31 15.30 5.71
CA PHE A 84 -24.70 14.70 6.90
C PHE A 84 -25.30 15.32 8.15
N ALA A 85 -25.72 14.47 9.10
CA ALA A 85 -26.10 14.86 10.45
C ALA A 85 -25.50 13.90 11.49
N TYR A 86 -25.54 14.27 12.77
CA TYR A 86 -25.06 13.43 13.85
C TYR A 86 -25.98 13.50 15.07
N ASN A 87 -25.90 12.50 15.96
CA ASN A 87 -26.62 12.51 17.22
C ASN A 87 -25.67 12.08 18.36
N PRO A 88 -25.24 13.03 19.23
CA PRO A 88 -24.37 12.72 20.36
C PRO A 88 -24.97 11.72 21.33
N GLY A 89 -26.26 11.86 21.66
CA GLY A 89 -26.93 10.99 22.64
C GLY A 89 -27.10 9.55 22.18
N GLU A 90 -27.05 9.32 20.87
CA GLU A 90 -27.12 7.98 20.27
C GLU A 90 -25.76 7.44 19.80
N HIS A 91 -24.69 8.24 19.88
CA HIS A 91 -23.38 7.94 19.27
C HIS A 91 -23.50 7.51 17.80
N ALA A 92 -24.33 8.23 17.04
CA ALA A 92 -24.68 7.87 15.68
C ALA A 92 -24.42 9.00 14.67
N LEU A 93 -23.89 8.61 13.51
CA LEU A 93 -23.78 9.45 12.31
C LEU A 93 -24.90 9.08 11.34
N TYR A 94 -25.47 10.10 10.68
CA TYR A 94 -26.51 9.95 9.68
C TYR A 94 -26.02 10.53 8.37
N VAL A 95 -26.10 9.74 7.30
CA VAL A 95 -25.71 10.16 5.95
C VAL A 95 -26.80 9.76 4.98
N ALA A 96 -27.31 10.72 4.21
CA ALA A 96 -28.18 10.45 3.08
C ALA A 96 -27.47 10.84 1.79
N VAL A 97 -27.43 9.92 0.83
CA VAL A 97 -26.83 10.09 -0.49
C VAL A 97 -27.94 9.94 -1.53
N GLU A 98 -28.14 10.98 -2.33
CA GLU A 98 -29.10 11.03 -3.42
C GLU A 98 -28.32 10.95 -4.73
N VAL A 99 -28.67 9.96 -5.55
CA VAL A 99 -28.07 9.70 -6.85
C VAL A 99 -29.17 9.77 -7.91
N GLU A 100 -28.93 10.51 -8.97
CA GLU A 100 -29.66 10.43 -10.23
C GLU A 100 -28.72 9.74 -11.23
N ASP A 101 -29.20 8.64 -11.80
CA ASP A 101 -28.46 7.71 -12.64
C ASP A 101 -29.42 7.17 -13.72
N ASP A 102 -28.98 7.16 -14.97
CA ASP A 102 -29.79 6.70 -16.10
C ASP A 102 -29.94 5.17 -16.17
N SER A 103 -29.09 4.43 -15.43
CA SER A 103 -29.06 2.98 -15.50
C SER A 103 -28.59 2.27 -14.21
N ALA A 104 -29.56 1.87 -13.38
CA ALA A 104 -29.23 1.01 -12.24
C ALA A 104 -28.85 -0.44 -12.64
N VAL A 105 -27.58 -0.83 -12.45
CA VAL A 105 -27.06 -2.19 -12.57
C VAL A 105 -26.87 -2.83 -11.20
N LEU A 106 -27.70 -3.83 -10.91
CA LEU A 106 -27.69 -4.56 -9.64
C LEU A 106 -27.10 -5.96 -9.77
N ASP A 107 -26.56 -6.45 -8.65
CA ASP A 107 -26.11 -7.83 -8.53
C ASP A 107 -27.29 -8.82 -8.59
N LYS A 108 -27.01 -10.00 -9.16
CA LYS A 108 -28.02 -11.07 -9.25
C LYS A 108 -28.06 -11.89 -7.96
N PRO A 109 -29.24 -12.19 -7.41
CA PRO A 109 -29.37 -13.06 -6.24
C PRO A 109 -28.69 -14.42 -6.45
N GLY A 110 -27.91 -14.88 -5.46
CA GLY A 110 -27.29 -16.21 -5.46
C GLY A 110 -25.97 -16.34 -6.24
N VAL A 111 -25.46 -15.25 -6.83
CA VAL A 111 -24.09 -15.21 -7.35
C VAL A 111 -23.14 -14.93 -6.17
N GLY A 112 -21.98 -15.60 -6.13
CA GLY A 112 -20.97 -15.48 -5.06
C GLY A 112 -20.29 -14.12 -5.00
N ASP A 113 -18.98 -14.06 -4.72
CA ASP A 113 -18.23 -12.81 -4.68
C ASP A 113 -18.23 -12.13 -6.08
N VAL A 114 -19.17 -11.20 -6.28
CA VAL A 114 -19.16 -10.28 -7.44
C VAL A 114 -18.22 -9.12 -7.14
N ALA A 115 -17.36 -8.78 -8.11
CA ALA A 115 -16.45 -7.65 -8.04
C ALA A 115 -17.20 -6.35 -7.72
N TRP A 116 -16.58 -5.45 -6.96
CA TRP A 116 -17.21 -4.23 -6.46
C TRP A 116 -17.66 -3.28 -7.59
N ASP A 117 -16.96 -3.29 -8.72
CA ASP A 117 -17.15 -2.46 -9.92
C ASP A 117 -18.08 -3.09 -10.97
N ALA A 118 -18.71 -4.22 -10.66
CA ALA A 118 -19.64 -4.91 -11.55
C ALA A 118 -21.10 -4.49 -11.37
N GLN A 119 -21.37 -3.59 -10.44
CA GLN A 119 -22.69 -3.07 -10.09
C GLN A 119 -22.57 -1.66 -9.50
N ASP A 120 -23.69 -0.96 -9.40
CA ASP A 120 -23.71 0.33 -8.72
C ASP A 120 -23.44 0.16 -7.24
N GLY A 121 -22.90 1.19 -6.61
CA GLY A 121 -22.71 1.20 -5.19
C GLY A 121 -22.56 2.58 -4.59
N CYS A 122 -22.74 2.63 -3.28
CA CYS A 122 -22.43 3.80 -2.47
C CYS A 122 -21.53 3.36 -1.33
N GLU A 123 -20.47 4.13 -1.08
CA GLU A 123 -19.46 3.82 -0.08
C GLU A 123 -19.21 5.03 0.80
N LEU A 124 -19.13 4.79 2.11
CA LEU A 124 -18.79 5.77 3.12
C LEU A 124 -17.48 5.37 3.78
N TYR A 125 -16.58 6.32 3.98
CA TYR A 125 -15.30 6.14 4.63
C TYR A 125 -15.26 7.01 5.87
N ILE A 126 -15.01 6.41 7.04
CA ILE A 126 -15.09 7.11 8.32
C ILE A 126 -13.86 6.84 9.17
N ASP A 127 -13.19 7.92 9.54
CA ASP A 127 -12.21 8.00 10.61
C ASP A 127 -12.83 8.80 11.76
N SER A 128 -13.59 8.10 12.60
CA SER A 128 -14.35 8.68 13.71
C SER A 128 -13.43 9.18 14.82
N ALA A 129 -12.34 8.44 15.09
CA ALA A 129 -11.36 8.76 16.13
C ALA A 129 -10.58 10.04 15.79
N HIS A 130 -10.27 10.24 14.51
CA HIS A 130 -9.56 11.40 13.98
C HIS A 130 -8.26 11.71 14.72
N ALA A 131 -7.47 10.66 14.96
CA ALA A 131 -6.28 10.75 15.78
C ALA A 131 -5.12 11.32 14.97
N GLY A 132 -4.43 12.31 15.54
CA GLY A 132 -3.29 12.95 14.88
C GLY A 132 -2.10 12.03 14.59
N SER A 133 -2.04 10.85 15.22
CA SER A 133 -1.03 9.80 15.04
C SER A 133 -1.41 8.73 14.01
N GLY A 134 -2.60 8.85 13.39
CA GLY A 134 -3.22 7.82 12.58
C GLY A 134 -4.27 7.03 13.36
N SER A 135 -5.35 6.66 12.67
CA SER A 135 -6.53 5.96 13.19
C SER A 135 -7.08 5.00 12.13
N PRO A 136 -7.83 3.97 12.52
CA PRO A 136 -8.48 3.10 11.55
C PRO A 136 -9.49 3.88 10.72
N VAL A 137 -9.56 3.55 9.43
CA VAL A 137 -10.67 3.97 8.56
C VAL A 137 -11.63 2.81 8.42
N PHE A 138 -12.91 3.10 8.59
CA PHE A 138 -14.01 2.16 8.36
C PHE A 138 -14.67 2.47 7.02
N GLN A 139 -14.78 1.46 6.15
CA GLN A 139 -15.57 1.54 4.94
C GLN A 139 -16.92 0.85 5.16
N TYR A 140 -17.99 1.55 4.81
CA TYR A 140 -19.34 1.04 4.79
C TYR A 140 -19.86 1.15 3.37
N ALA A 141 -20.14 0.03 2.72
CA ALA A 141 -20.51 0.02 1.31
C ALA A 141 -21.79 -0.76 1.06
N ARG A 142 -22.58 -0.27 0.10
CA ARG A 142 -23.76 -0.93 -0.43
C ARG A 142 -23.57 -1.10 -1.94
N TYR A 143 -23.15 -2.29 -2.36
CA TYR A 143 -22.98 -2.64 -3.77
C TYR A 143 -24.18 -3.44 -4.25
N GLY A 144 -24.97 -2.90 -5.17
CA GLY A 144 -26.25 -3.46 -5.57
C GLY A 144 -27.16 -3.66 -4.35
N ASN A 145 -27.37 -4.92 -3.97
CA ASN A 145 -28.18 -5.32 -2.82
C ASN A 145 -27.37 -5.89 -1.65
N ARG A 146 -26.03 -5.83 -1.70
CA ARG A 146 -25.13 -6.39 -0.68
C ARG A 146 -24.48 -5.28 0.13
N ASN A 147 -24.42 -5.49 1.45
CA ASN A 147 -23.60 -4.67 2.33
C ASN A 147 -22.19 -5.24 2.38
N GLN A 148 -21.21 -4.35 2.40
CA GLN A 148 -19.83 -4.68 2.70
C GLN A 148 -19.32 -3.73 3.79
N PHE A 149 -18.47 -4.26 4.66
CA PHE A 149 -17.75 -3.51 5.66
C PHE A 149 -16.26 -3.85 5.55
N VAL A 150 -15.40 -2.84 5.59
CA VAL A 150 -13.95 -3.02 5.68
C VAL A 150 -13.45 -2.19 6.85
N GLY A 151 -12.63 -2.79 7.69
CA GLY A 151 -12.06 -2.14 8.87
C GLY A 151 -11.76 -3.17 9.97
N PRO A 152 -11.12 -2.77 11.08
CA PRO A 152 -10.83 -3.69 12.17
C PRO A 152 -12.12 -4.33 12.73
N LEU A 153 -12.35 -5.62 12.44
CA LEU A 153 -13.58 -6.37 12.79
C LEU A 153 -13.87 -6.47 14.30
N GLU A 154 -12.85 -6.26 15.12
CA GLU A 154 -12.94 -6.25 16.59
C GLU A 154 -13.46 -4.89 17.12
N SER A 155 -13.61 -3.89 16.24
CA SER A 155 -14.18 -2.59 16.57
C SER A 155 -15.69 -2.68 16.81
N ALA A 156 -16.19 -1.87 17.76
CA ALA A 156 -17.61 -1.66 18.00
C ALA A 156 -18.31 -0.96 16.81
N GLU A 157 -17.55 -0.31 15.92
CA GLU A 157 -18.04 0.54 14.83
C GLU A 157 -18.52 -0.23 13.59
N LYS A 158 -18.74 -1.55 13.66
CA LYS A 158 -19.27 -2.34 12.55
C LYS A 158 -20.80 -2.21 12.37
N THR A 159 -21.48 -1.65 13.36
CA THR A 159 -22.95 -1.61 13.38
C THR A 159 -23.48 -0.48 12.49
N MET A 160 -24.18 -0.88 11.43
CA MET A 160 -24.84 0.04 10.50
C MET A 160 -26.31 -0.35 10.28
N LYS A 161 -27.12 0.64 9.91
CA LYS A 161 -28.38 0.43 9.20
C LYS A 161 -28.32 1.21 7.89
N VAL A 162 -28.80 0.61 6.82
CA VAL A 162 -28.93 1.27 5.52
C VAL A 162 -30.28 0.94 4.91
N ALA A 163 -31.02 1.97 4.51
CA ALA A 163 -32.17 1.87 3.63
C ALA A 163 -31.78 2.32 2.22
N VAL A 164 -32.32 1.65 1.21
CA VAL A 164 -32.10 2.02 -0.19
C VAL A 164 -33.43 2.06 -0.91
N VAL A 165 -33.83 3.23 -1.38
CA VAL A 165 -35.03 3.43 -2.19
C VAL A 165 -34.61 3.73 -3.62
N ARG A 166 -35.15 2.97 -4.57
CA ARG A 166 -34.92 3.14 -6.01
C ARG A 166 -36.24 3.44 -6.69
N LYS A 167 -36.33 4.59 -7.35
CA LYS A 167 -37.53 5.00 -8.08
C LYS A 167 -37.12 5.74 -9.35
N ASP A 168 -37.48 5.18 -10.50
CA ASP A 168 -37.09 5.68 -11.81
C ASP A 168 -35.55 5.80 -11.89
N SER A 169 -35.01 6.97 -12.23
CA SER A 169 -33.56 7.26 -12.24
C SER A 169 -32.99 7.66 -10.87
N ARG A 170 -33.83 7.74 -9.83
CA ARG A 170 -33.41 8.21 -8.50
C ARG A 170 -33.12 7.06 -7.56
N ILE A 171 -31.96 7.10 -6.93
CA ILE A 171 -31.52 6.19 -5.87
C ILE A 171 -31.23 7.02 -4.61
N VAL A 172 -31.79 6.60 -3.48
CA VAL A 172 -31.51 7.20 -2.17
C VAL A 172 -30.90 6.13 -1.28
N TYR A 173 -29.71 6.39 -0.78
CA TYR A 173 -29.07 5.61 0.28
C TYR A 173 -29.18 6.41 1.57
N GLU A 174 -29.77 5.82 2.61
CA GLU A 174 -29.90 6.46 3.90
C GLU A 174 -29.26 5.59 4.98
N TRP A 175 -28.26 6.14 5.66
CA TRP A 175 -27.39 5.43 6.58
C TRP A 175 -27.54 5.95 8.00
N ARG A 176 -27.56 5.01 8.96
CA ARG A 176 -27.21 5.26 10.37
C ARG A 176 -26.01 4.41 10.73
N ILE A 177 -24.96 5.05 11.20
CA ILE A 177 -23.70 4.41 11.56
C ILE A 177 -23.41 4.67 13.03
N GLU A 178 -23.26 3.61 13.81
CA GLU A 178 -22.84 3.72 15.21
C GLU A 178 -21.32 3.82 15.28
N VAL A 179 -20.83 4.80 16.03
CA VAL A 179 -19.39 5.03 16.22
C VAL A 179 -19.01 4.94 17.69
N ALA A 180 -17.78 4.51 17.98
CA ALA A 180 -17.27 4.39 19.33
C ALA A 180 -16.74 5.74 19.85
N ALA A 181 -16.39 6.65 18.94
CA ALA A 181 -15.98 7.99 19.28
C ALA A 181 -17.12 8.84 19.87
N ASP A 182 -16.80 9.67 20.87
CA ASP A 182 -17.71 10.71 21.34
C ASP A 182 -17.98 11.74 20.24
N LEU A 183 -19.25 12.10 20.05
CA LEU A 183 -19.70 13.01 19.00
C LEU A 183 -20.04 14.41 19.53
N ASP A 184 -19.39 14.83 20.62
CA ASP A 184 -19.56 16.18 21.14
C ASP A 184 -19.23 17.24 20.07
N PRO A 185 -19.99 18.35 19.99
CA PRO A 185 -19.67 19.46 19.09
C PRO A 185 -18.27 20.04 19.36
N GLU A 186 -17.73 20.79 18.40
CA GLU A 186 -16.34 21.29 18.41
C GLU A 186 -15.28 20.19 18.21
N ARG A 187 -15.56 19.25 17.31
CA ARG A 187 -14.67 18.16 16.90
C ARG A 187 -14.62 18.04 15.38
N SER A 188 -13.51 17.54 14.82
CA SER A 188 -13.48 17.02 13.44
C SER A 188 -13.47 15.49 13.40
N ILE A 189 -14.03 14.94 12.33
CA ILE A 189 -13.92 13.54 11.93
C ILE A 189 -13.38 13.47 10.51
N GLY A 190 -12.67 12.40 10.19
CA GLY A 190 -12.33 12.08 8.82
C GLY A 190 -13.55 11.43 8.16
N PHE A 191 -13.97 11.95 7.03
CA PHE A 191 -15.12 11.42 6.30
C PHE A 191 -14.92 11.52 4.80
N ASP A 192 -15.41 10.52 4.08
CA ASP A 192 -15.60 10.64 2.64
C ASP A 192 -16.76 9.77 2.15
N VAL A 193 -17.21 10.06 0.94
CA VAL A 193 -18.27 9.31 0.27
C VAL A 193 -17.94 9.17 -1.22
N SER A 194 -18.27 8.01 -1.77
CA SER A 194 -18.22 7.75 -3.20
C SER A 194 -19.45 7.01 -3.71
N VAL A 195 -19.67 7.16 -5.01
CA VAL A 195 -20.68 6.44 -5.79
C VAL A 195 -19.97 5.69 -6.90
N ALA A 196 -20.14 4.38 -6.90
CA ALA A 196 -19.77 3.49 -8.00
C ALA A 196 -20.98 3.40 -8.93
N ASP A 197 -20.75 3.65 -10.21
CA ASP A 197 -21.78 3.79 -11.23
C ASP A 197 -21.45 2.85 -12.37
N ARG A 198 -22.34 1.88 -12.64
CA ARG A 198 -22.10 0.84 -13.63
C ARG A 198 -23.20 0.88 -14.68
N ASP A 199 -22.79 1.15 -15.91
CA ASP A 199 -23.73 1.20 -17.01
C ASP A 199 -24.07 -0.16 -17.60
N LYS A 200 -25.27 -0.25 -18.20
CA LYS A 200 -25.70 -1.42 -18.99
C LYS A 200 -24.82 -1.72 -20.20
N ASP A 201 -24.16 -0.71 -20.76
CA ASP A 201 -23.20 -0.89 -21.86
C ASP A 201 -21.80 -1.32 -21.37
N GLY A 202 -21.61 -1.35 -20.05
CA GLY A 202 -20.43 -1.86 -19.39
C GLY A 202 -19.39 -0.82 -19.00
N SER A 203 -19.59 0.48 -19.29
CA SER A 203 -18.75 1.51 -18.67
C SER A 203 -18.96 1.57 -17.17
N PHE A 204 -17.94 2.09 -16.49
CA PHE A 204 -17.93 2.17 -15.04
C PHE A 204 -17.30 3.47 -14.60
N SER A 205 -17.96 4.21 -13.72
CA SER A 205 -17.47 5.46 -13.13
C SER A 205 -17.43 5.37 -11.61
N TRP A 206 -16.40 5.94 -10.99
CA TRP A 206 -16.31 6.07 -9.54
C TRP A 206 -16.15 7.54 -9.17
N ALA A 207 -17.26 8.12 -8.69
CA ALA A 207 -17.35 9.52 -8.30
C ALA A 207 -17.14 9.66 -6.79
N ALA A 208 -16.41 10.67 -6.34
CA ALA A 208 -16.17 10.94 -4.93
C ALA A 208 -16.40 12.40 -4.53
N TRP A 209 -16.62 12.62 -3.23
CA TRP A 209 -16.67 13.96 -2.65
C TRP A 209 -15.28 14.60 -2.57
N GLY A 210 -14.35 13.94 -1.89
CA GLY A 210 -12.95 14.37 -1.80
C GLY A 210 -12.03 13.60 -2.77
N SER A 211 -10.87 14.16 -3.08
CA SER A 211 -9.93 13.53 -4.03
C SER A 211 -9.19 12.32 -3.45
N GLY A 212 -8.69 11.44 -4.32
CA GLY A 212 -7.88 10.27 -3.96
C GLY A 212 -8.69 8.98 -3.84
N THR A 213 -8.05 7.85 -4.12
CA THR A 213 -8.61 6.49 -4.03
C THR A 213 -8.03 5.73 -2.82
N GLN A 214 -8.43 4.47 -2.59
CA GLN A 214 -7.93 3.62 -1.48
C GLN A 214 -8.15 4.24 -0.09
N LYS A 215 -9.29 4.92 0.08
CA LYS A 215 -9.62 5.64 1.32
C LYS A 215 -9.75 4.69 2.53
N ALA A 216 -10.16 3.44 2.31
CA ALA A 216 -10.30 2.41 3.35
C ALA A 216 -9.00 2.06 4.11
N SER A 217 -7.83 2.39 3.57
CA SER A 217 -6.53 2.11 4.19
C SER A 217 -5.69 3.35 4.48
N SER A 218 -6.23 4.55 4.20
CA SER A 218 -5.47 5.81 4.19
C SER A 218 -6.33 6.96 4.72
N PRO A 219 -6.35 7.25 6.04
CA PRO A 219 -7.18 8.31 6.63
C PRO A 219 -6.81 9.70 6.11
N ASP A 220 -5.58 9.90 5.67
CA ASP A 220 -5.11 11.10 5.00
C ASP A 220 -5.78 11.36 3.63
N ARG A 221 -6.47 10.36 3.07
CA ARG A 221 -7.23 10.49 1.82
C ARG A 221 -8.71 10.77 2.03
N CYS A 222 -9.17 10.87 3.28
CA CYS A 222 -10.51 11.34 3.61
C CYS A 222 -10.56 12.87 3.70
N GLY A 223 -11.76 13.44 3.61
CA GLY A 223 -12.03 14.85 3.89
C GLY A 223 -12.28 15.09 5.38
N GLU A 224 -12.47 16.36 5.75
CA GLU A 224 -12.76 16.81 7.11
C GLU A 224 -14.26 17.10 7.26
N PHE A 225 -14.90 16.57 8.29
CA PHE A 225 -16.21 17.06 8.74
C PHE A 225 -16.13 17.64 10.15
N PHE A 226 -16.61 18.87 10.32
CA PHE A 226 -16.74 19.50 11.64
C PHE A 226 -18.13 19.22 12.23
N LEU A 227 -18.17 18.65 13.43
CA LEU A 227 -19.38 18.50 14.22
C LEU A 227 -19.66 19.82 14.96
N VAL A 228 -20.75 20.49 14.60
CA VAL A 228 -21.02 21.87 15.03
C VAL A 228 -22.45 22.06 15.51
N THR A 229 -22.67 23.11 16.31
CA THR A 229 -24.02 23.58 16.66
C THR A 229 -24.50 24.67 15.71
N PRO A 230 -25.82 24.96 15.64
CA PRO A 230 -26.35 26.07 14.84
C PRO A 230 -25.74 27.45 15.17
N GLU A 231 -25.24 27.64 16.38
CA GLU A 231 -24.61 28.88 16.85
C GLU A 231 -23.11 28.96 16.50
N THR A 232 -22.53 27.88 15.97
CA THR A 232 -21.10 27.82 15.64
C THR A 232 -20.78 28.82 14.54
N LYS A 233 -19.84 29.71 14.85
CA LYS A 233 -19.28 30.66 13.87
C LYS A 233 -17.96 30.13 13.34
N PHE A 234 -17.62 30.52 12.12
CA PHE A 234 -16.41 30.10 11.44
C PHE A 234 -15.54 31.30 11.09
N GLY A 235 -14.23 31.10 11.08
CA GLY A 235 -13.26 32.10 10.65
C GLY A 235 -12.17 31.51 9.77
N GLU A 236 -11.13 32.31 9.54
CA GLU A 236 -9.94 31.90 8.80
C GLU A 236 -8.66 32.34 9.52
N ALA A 237 -7.60 31.56 9.32
CA ALA A 237 -6.26 31.88 9.78
C ALA A 237 -5.24 31.71 8.66
N SER A 238 -4.18 32.49 8.72
CA SER A 238 -3.02 32.41 7.82
C SER A 238 -1.73 32.51 8.62
N GLY A 239 -0.61 32.15 8.01
CA GLY A 239 0.70 32.32 8.63
C GLY A 239 1.81 31.94 7.69
N LYS A 240 3.02 31.87 8.23
CA LYS A 240 4.21 31.44 7.49
C LYS A 240 5.02 30.44 8.29
N VAL A 241 5.69 29.55 7.58
CA VAL A 241 6.67 28.59 8.09
C VAL A 241 8.05 28.97 7.56
N ALA A 242 9.06 28.92 8.41
CA ALA A 242 10.45 29.10 8.01
C ALA A 242 11.37 28.18 8.82
N TRP A 243 12.54 27.88 8.26
CA TRP A 243 13.58 27.17 9.00
C TRP A 243 14.14 28.01 10.15
N ASP A 244 14.45 27.34 11.26
CA ASP A 244 15.24 27.91 12.35
C ASP A 244 16.72 27.86 12.01
N GLY A 245 17.13 28.81 11.15
CA GLY A 245 18.48 28.91 10.61
C GLY A 245 18.57 28.50 9.13
N PRO A 246 19.77 28.56 8.53
CA PRO A 246 19.98 28.16 7.16
C PRO A 246 19.69 26.66 6.95
N SER A 247 18.93 26.33 5.91
CA SER A 247 18.67 24.95 5.50
C SER A 247 18.48 24.89 3.99
N SER A 248 19.00 23.83 3.37
CA SER A 248 18.76 23.51 1.96
C SER A 248 17.62 22.52 1.76
N ALA A 249 17.03 22.00 2.84
CA ALA A 249 15.88 21.10 2.76
C ALA A 249 14.60 21.89 2.41
N PRO A 250 13.66 21.29 1.67
CA PRO A 250 12.36 21.92 1.43
C PRO A 250 11.63 22.14 2.76
N LEU A 251 10.86 23.23 2.89
CA LEU A 251 9.99 23.43 4.05
C LEU A 251 8.96 22.29 4.17
N PRO A 252 8.40 22.07 5.38
CA PRO A 252 7.27 21.17 5.55
C PRO A 252 6.17 21.53 4.55
N ALA A 253 5.67 20.52 3.85
CA ALA A 253 4.63 20.73 2.85
C ALA A 253 3.31 21.20 3.46
N ARG A 254 3.12 21.00 4.77
CA ARG A 254 1.86 21.24 5.47
C ARG A 254 2.08 21.65 6.93
N VAL A 255 1.06 22.33 7.46
CA VAL A 255 0.89 22.59 8.88
C VAL A 255 -0.44 22.02 9.37
N ARG A 256 -0.51 21.66 10.63
CA ARG A 256 -1.75 21.31 11.32
C ARG A 256 -2.14 22.45 12.24
N VAL A 257 -3.39 22.89 12.10
CA VAL A 257 -4.05 23.89 12.94
C VAL A 257 -5.00 23.13 13.86
N GLN A 258 -4.64 23.01 15.13
CA GLN A 258 -5.31 22.16 16.11
C GLN A 258 -5.81 22.99 17.29
N SER A 259 -7.05 22.78 17.70
CA SER A 259 -7.65 23.48 18.85
C SER A 259 -6.84 23.18 20.12
N THR A 260 -6.58 24.23 20.92
CA THR A 260 -5.89 24.06 22.20
C THR A 260 -6.80 23.49 23.30
N ARG A 261 -8.12 23.51 23.07
CA ARG A 261 -9.13 22.97 23.99
C ARG A 261 -9.54 21.54 23.65
N THR A 262 -9.71 21.25 22.36
CA THR A 262 -10.23 19.97 21.86
C THR A 262 -9.24 19.37 20.86
N PRO A 263 -8.35 18.46 21.27
CA PRO A 263 -7.30 17.94 20.39
C PRO A 263 -7.81 17.26 19.12
N GLN A 264 -9.04 16.73 19.11
CA GLN A 264 -9.70 16.11 17.96
C GLN A 264 -10.28 17.14 16.99
N LEU A 265 -10.27 18.44 17.32
CA LEU A 265 -10.59 19.51 16.39
C LEU A 265 -9.31 20.04 15.77
N TRP A 266 -8.99 19.50 14.61
CA TRP A 266 -7.84 19.95 13.84
C TRP A 266 -8.10 19.85 12.35
N ARG A 267 -7.34 20.65 11.60
CA ARG A 267 -7.29 20.61 10.15
C ARG A 267 -5.86 20.86 9.69
N GLU A 268 -5.51 20.27 8.56
CA GLU A 268 -4.22 20.52 7.93
C GLU A 268 -4.33 21.47 6.73
N ALA A 269 -3.33 22.32 6.56
CA ALA A 269 -3.24 23.30 5.48
C ALA A 269 -1.94 23.10 4.70
N ALA A 270 -2.04 23.24 3.37
CA ALA A 270 -0.87 23.25 2.50
C ALA A 270 0.00 24.49 2.73
N VAL A 271 1.31 24.28 2.69
CA VAL A 271 2.33 25.30 2.72
C VAL A 271 2.81 25.54 1.29
N ASP A 272 2.72 26.78 0.82
CA ASP A 272 3.18 27.19 -0.50
C ASP A 272 4.72 27.32 -0.58
N GLY A 273 5.24 27.55 -1.79
CA GLY A 273 6.69 27.69 -2.01
C GLY A 273 7.35 28.87 -1.29
N SER A 274 6.58 29.83 -0.76
CA SER A 274 7.05 30.95 0.06
C SER A 274 6.99 30.66 1.57
N GLY A 275 6.54 29.46 1.95
CA GLY A 275 6.27 29.07 3.33
C GLY A 275 4.90 29.54 3.85
N GLY A 276 4.07 30.17 3.01
CA GLY A 276 2.75 30.65 3.39
C GLY A 276 1.73 29.53 3.52
N TYR A 277 0.80 29.65 4.46
CA TYR A 277 -0.36 28.78 4.54
C TYR A 277 -1.62 29.58 4.88
N LYS A 278 -2.78 29.05 4.47
CA LYS A 278 -4.09 29.58 4.81
C LYS A 278 -5.06 28.44 5.12
N VAL A 279 -5.84 28.60 6.18
CA VAL A 279 -6.93 27.70 6.55
C VAL A 279 -8.23 28.50 6.69
N THR A 280 -9.32 27.96 6.16
CA THR A 280 -10.66 28.57 6.18
C THR A 280 -11.67 27.58 6.75
N GLY A 281 -12.81 28.10 7.21
CA GLY A 281 -13.92 27.27 7.66
C GLY A 281 -13.64 26.54 8.98
N LEU A 282 -12.77 27.08 9.82
CA LEU A 282 -12.54 26.56 11.17
C LEU A 282 -13.51 27.22 12.15
N PRO A 283 -14.05 26.49 13.15
CA PRO A 283 -14.76 27.09 14.25
C PRO A 283 -13.97 28.21 14.93
N VAL A 284 -14.66 29.23 15.43
CA VAL A 284 -14.04 30.30 16.23
C VAL A 284 -13.44 29.71 17.51
N GLY A 285 -12.20 30.07 17.83
CA GLY A 285 -11.50 29.52 19.00
C GLY A 285 -10.00 29.78 19.02
N ASP A 286 -9.33 29.23 20.03
CA ASP A 286 -7.88 29.27 20.19
C ASP A 286 -7.25 27.99 19.63
N TYR A 287 -6.23 28.16 18.78
CA TYR A 287 -5.58 27.07 18.03
C TYR A 287 -4.06 27.16 18.19
N ALA A 288 -3.40 26.01 18.08
CA ALA A 288 -1.98 25.88 17.91
C ALA A 288 -1.66 25.39 16.50
N VAL A 289 -0.70 26.03 15.84
CA VAL A 289 -0.19 25.64 14.53
C VAL A 289 1.17 24.97 14.69
N HIS A 290 1.30 23.75 14.19
CA HIS A 290 2.55 23.00 14.17
C HIS A 290 2.81 22.42 12.77
N ALA A 291 4.07 22.14 12.46
CA ALA A 291 4.42 21.53 11.19
C ALA A 291 4.14 20.03 11.21
N VAL A 292 3.81 19.49 10.04
CA VAL A 292 3.54 18.07 9.84
C VAL A 292 4.71 17.44 9.09
N ASP A 293 5.07 16.23 9.47
CA ASP A 293 6.06 15.43 8.76
C ASP A 293 5.67 15.24 7.28
N SER A 294 6.66 15.11 6.41
CA SER A 294 6.46 14.65 5.03
C SER A 294 7.26 13.36 4.81
N VAL A 295 7.05 12.70 3.65
CA VAL A 295 7.68 11.40 3.32
C VAL A 295 9.20 11.41 3.51
N ASP A 296 9.84 12.55 3.23
CA ASP A 296 11.29 12.72 3.28
C ASP A 296 11.77 13.70 4.36
N LEU A 297 10.84 14.31 5.11
CA LEU A 297 11.17 15.32 6.10
C LEU A 297 10.49 15.05 7.44
N ARG A 298 11.32 14.82 8.45
CA ARG A 298 10.90 14.83 9.84
C ARG A 298 11.14 16.20 10.45
N VAL A 299 10.12 16.75 11.10
CA VAL A 299 10.22 18.04 11.79
C VAL A 299 9.89 17.92 13.26
N ASP A 300 10.55 18.74 14.08
CA ASP A 300 10.26 18.81 15.51
C ASP A 300 8.84 19.38 15.74
N SER A 301 7.89 18.47 15.95
CA SER A 301 6.48 18.77 16.18
C SER A 301 6.20 19.48 17.51
N LYS A 302 7.20 19.58 18.41
CA LYS A 302 7.06 20.35 19.67
C LYS A 302 7.02 21.86 19.42
N ARG A 303 7.53 22.32 18.28
CA ARG A 303 7.48 23.74 17.91
C ARG A 303 6.09 24.08 17.38
N ARG A 304 5.49 25.12 17.96
CA ARG A 304 4.17 25.61 17.57
C ARG A 304 4.07 27.13 17.74
N VAL A 305 3.07 27.71 17.08
CA VAL A 305 2.62 29.09 17.30
C VAL A 305 1.13 29.07 17.59
N ASP A 306 0.68 29.88 18.53
CA ASP A 306 -0.74 29.95 18.87
C ASP A 306 -1.43 31.05 18.03
N VAL A 307 -2.69 30.83 17.65
CA VAL A 307 -3.51 31.76 16.87
C VAL A 307 -4.96 31.71 17.32
N ARG A 308 -5.61 32.87 17.42
CA ARG A 308 -7.02 32.98 17.76
C ARG A 308 -7.84 33.28 16.52
N ILE A 309 -8.76 32.39 16.17
CA ILE A 309 -9.67 32.51 15.03
C ILE A 309 -10.95 33.21 15.46
N GLU A 310 -11.41 34.18 14.66
CA GLU A 310 -12.62 34.96 14.90
C GLU A 310 -13.48 35.05 13.64
N ALA A 311 -14.79 35.27 13.80
CA ALA A 311 -15.75 35.16 12.70
C ALA A 311 -15.60 36.25 11.64
N ASP A 312 -15.32 37.47 12.07
CA ASP A 312 -15.44 38.67 11.23
C ASP A 312 -14.08 39.26 10.84
N ARG A 313 -12.98 38.60 11.21
CA ARG A 313 -11.62 39.05 10.86
C ARG A 313 -10.66 37.88 10.59
N PRO A 314 -9.89 37.91 9.50
CA PRO A 314 -8.81 36.96 9.29
C PRO A 314 -7.77 37.05 10.41
N ALA A 315 -7.36 35.90 10.94
CA ALA A 315 -6.26 35.81 11.88
C ALA A 315 -4.93 35.57 11.15
N THR A 316 -3.84 36.10 11.70
CA THR A 316 -2.48 35.79 11.24
C THR A 316 -1.69 35.26 12.42
N ALA A 317 -1.21 34.03 12.30
CA ALA A 317 -0.30 33.42 13.26
C ALA A 317 1.10 34.02 13.09
N ASP A 318 1.86 34.03 14.19
CA ASP A 318 3.28 34.36 14.15
C ASP A 318 4.07 33.37 13.26
N LEU A 319 5.27 33.77 12.84
CA LEU A 319 6.16 32.92 12.02
C LEU A 319 6.49 31.61 12.76
N LEU A 320 6.04 30.48 12.23
CA LEU A 320 6.39 29.16 12.74
C LEU A 320 7.82 28.81 12.31
N ARG A 321 8.76 28.86 13.26
CA ARG A 321 10.15 28.41 13.05
C ARG A 321 10.27 26.91 13.30
N VAL A 322 10.64 26.16 12.27
CA VAL A 322 10.77 24.70 12.32
C VAL A 322 12.23 24.26 12.30
N SER A 323 12.50 23.08 12.84
CA SER A 323 13.80 22.41 12.75
C SER A 323 13.59 20.98 12.29
N ALA A 324 14.47 20.49 11.42
CA ALA A 324 14.44 19.10 11.00
C ALA A 324 14.89 18.21 12.16
N ILE A 325 14.23 17.07 12.35
CA ILE A 325 14.75 16.03 13.24
C ILE A 325 16.00 15.48 12.57
N PRO A 326 17.19 15.55 13.20
CA PRO A 326 18.41 15.07 12.60
C PRO A 326 18.37 13.55 12.45
N TRP A 327 18.97 13.07 11.37
CA TRP A 327 19.19 11.64 11.18
C TRP A 327 19.97 11.06 12.39
N PRO A 328 19.59 9.89 12.95
CA PRO A 328 20.13 9.41 14.23
C PRO A 328 21.66 9.26 14.30
N GLY A 329 22.36 9.04 13.19
CA GLY A 329 23.83 9.06 13.18
C GLY A 329 24.50 7.84 13.82
N LEU A 330 23.75 6.75 14.08
CA LEU A 330 24.22 5.62 14.90
C LEU A 330 24.99 4.53 14.12
N ILE A 331 25.26 4.73 12.83
CA ILE A 331 25.91 3.71 11.98
C ILE A 331 27.40 4.00 11.92
N GLY A 332 28.22 3.00 12.22
CA GLY A 332 29.69 3.07 12.13
C GLY A 332 30.22 2.81 10.72
N ASP A 333 31.51 3.02 10.51
CA ASP A 333 32.13 2.83 9.19
C ASP A 333 32.13 1.36 8.74
N GLU A 334 32.09 0.42 9.69
CA GLU A 334 31.90 -1.02 9.47
C GLU A 334 30.66 -1.53 10.22
N GLY A 335 30.08 -2.63 9.73
CA GLY A 335 28.95 -3.29 10.40
C GLY A 335 29.37 -4.02 11.67
N VAL A 336 28.55 -3.91 12.73
CA VAL A 336 28.91 -4.40 14.08
C VAL A 336 29.12 -5.91 14.16
N LEU A 337 28.50 -6.70 13.27
CA LEU A 337 28.68 -8.16 13.23
C LEU A 337 29.99 -8.60 12.60
N ARG A 338 30.70 -7.70 11.91
CA ARG A 338 32.04 -8.00 11.36
C ARG A 338 33.14 -7.98 12.43
N SER A 339 32.83 -7.47 13.62
CA SER A 339 33.77 -7.47 14.74
C SER A 339 33.80 -8.81 15.49
N ALA A 340 34.96 -9.17 16.06
CA ALA A 340 35.13 -10.41 16.81
C ALA A 340 34.34 -10.44 18.14
N GLY A 341 34.06 -9.28 18.74
CA GLY A 341 33.40 -9.17 20.05
C GLY A 341 31.89 -9.49 20.04
N PRO A 342 31.27 -9.81 21.18
CA PRO A 342 29.85 -10.13 21.25
C PRO A 342 28.97 -8.97 20.76
N LEU A 343 27.75 -9.28 20.30
CA LEU A 343 26.78 -8.26 19.95
C LEU A 343 26.43 -7.41 21.19
N ASN A 344 26.56 -6.09 21.08
CA ASN A 344 26.11 -5.17 22.11
C ASN A 344 24.59 -4.95 21.97
N ALA A 345 23.80 -5.71 22.74
CA ALA A 345 22.33 -5.66 22.70
C ALA A 345 21.78 -4.27 23.03
N ASP A 346 22.33 -3.58 24.04
CA ASP A 346 21.86 -2.23 24.42
C ASP A 346 22.11 -1.19 23.31
N ALA A 347 23.22 -1.32 22.57
CA ALA A 347 23.49 -0.46 21.42
C ALA A 347 22.52 -0.74 20.27
N LEU A 348 22.21 -2.02 20.00
CA LEU A 348 21.21 -2.40 19.01
C LEU A 348 19.80 -1.92 19.42
N ASP A 349 19.43 -2.03 20.68
CA ASP A 349 18.19 -1.48 21.24
C ASP A 349 18.03 0.01 20.94
N ARG A 350 19.07 0.81 21.24
CA ARG A 350 19.08 2.25 20.97
C ARG A 350 19.01 2.54 19.48
N PHE A 351 19.74 1.77 18.66
CA PHE A 351 19.70 1.87 17.22
C PHE A 351 18.29 1.64 16.67
N VAL A 352 17.67 0.49 16.99
CA VAL A 352 16.35 0.12 16.46
C VAL A 352 15.30 1.15 16.90
N LYS A 353 15.29 1.55 18.17
CA LYS A 353 14.35 2.57 18.67
C LYS A 353 14.50 3.92 17.95
N ALA A 354 15.72 4.39 17.75
CA ALA A 354 15.97 5.68 17.11
C ALA A 354 15.50 5.69 15.64
N TYR A 355 15.70 4.59 14.91
CA TYR A 355 15.24 4.51 13.51
C TYR A 355 13.75 4.18 13.37
N LEU A 356 13.16 3.42 14.30
CA LEU A 356 11.70 3.27 14.37
C LEU A 356 11.03 4.62 14.58
N ASP A 357 11.54 5.41 15.53
CA ASP A 357 11.06 6.77 15.79
C ASP A 357 11.26 7.65 14.56
N TYR A 358 12.48 7.69 14.00
CA TYR A 358 12.78 8.52 12.83
C TYR A 358 11.92 8.18 11.59
N TYR A 359 11.64 6.89 11.35
CA TYR A 359 10.82 6.46 10.20
C TYR A 359 9.32 6.30 10.51
N GLN A 360 8.87 6.58 11.75
CA GLN A 360 7.49 6.37 12.21
C GLN A 360 6.95 4.96 11.93
N ILE A 361 7.79 3.96 12.19
CA ILE A 361 7.39 2.56 11.99
C ILE A 361 6.68 2.07 13.25
N PRO A 362 5.43 1.60 13.16
CA PRO A 362 4.64 1.26 14.35
C PRO A 362 5.31 0.20 15.23
N GLY A 363 5.80 -0.89 14.63
CA GLY A 363 6.45 -1.98 15.35
C GLY A 363 7.32 -2.87 14.47
N VAL A 364 8.29 -3.52 15.11
CA VAL A 364 9.21 -4.47 14.47
C VAL A 364 9.56 -5.64 15.40
N SER A 365 9.67 -6.83 14.83
CA SER A 365 10.37 -7.97 15.44
C SER A 365 11.73 -8.11 14.76
N VAL A 366 12.82 -8.16 15.53
CA VAL A 366 14.19 -8.29 15.00
C VAL A 366 14.88 -9.49 15.62
N ALA A 367 15.63 -10.24 14.82
CA ALA A 367 16.55 -11.27 15.27
C ALA A 367 17.90 -11.15 14.57
N VAL A 368 18.98 -11.47 15.29
CA VAL A 368 20.36 -11.38 14.78
C VAL A 368 21.06 -12.73 14.90
N ILE A 369 21.75 -13.10 13.83
CA ILE A 369 22.54 -14.32 13.72
C ILE A 369 24.01 -13.92 13.78
N LYS A 370 24.77 -14.54 14.69
CA LYS A 370 26.22 -14.42 14.78
C LYS A 370 26.82 -15.77 15.14
N ASP A 371 27.97 -16.11 14.54
CA ASP A 371 28.63 -17.41 14.70
C ASP A 371 27.68 -18.58 14.39
N SER A 372 26.79 -18.34 13.40
CA SER A 372 25.70 -19.23 13.01
C SER A 372 24.77 -19.63 14.16
N GLN A 373 24.55 -18.73 15.12
CA GLN A 373 23.59 -18.89 16.22
C GLN A 373 22.71 -17.64 16.31
N VAL A 374 21.45 -17.82 16.72
CA VAL A 374 20.57 -16.69 17.05
C VAL A 374 21.03 -16.11 18.38
N VAL A 375 21.71 -14.96 18.34
CA VAL A 375 22.31 -14.32 19.53
C VAL A 375 21.44 -13.20 20.11
N TYR A 376 20.38 -12.81 19.39
CA TYR A 376 19.47 -11.76 19.80
C TYR A 376 18.12 -11.95 19.11
N ARG A 377 17.04 -11.72 19.86
CA ARG A 377 15.68 -11.57 19.35
C ARG A 377 14.94 -10.56 20.23
N LYS A 378 14.21 -9.62 19.63
CA LYS A 378 13.44 -8.63 20.39
C LYS A 378 12.33 -7.97 19.58
N GLY A 379 11.22 -7.67 20.25
CA GLY A 379 10.14 -6.82 19.76
C GLY A 379 10.30 -5.34 20.14
N PHE A 380 9.91 -4.43 19.26
CA PHE A 380 9.87 -2.98 19.52
C PHE A 380 8.61 -2.34 18.95
N GLY A 381 8.18 -1.23 19.57
CA GLY A 381 7.00 -0.49 19.14
C GLY A 381 5.70 -1.16 19.58
N VAL A 382 4.66 -0.98 18.78
CA VAL A 382 3.29 -1.44 19.07
C VAL A 382 2.76 -2.38 18.00
N LYS A 383 1.97 -3.36 18.44
CA LYS A 383 1.20 -4.27 17.58
C LYS A 383 0.13 -3.54 16.81
N ASN A 384 -0.45 -2.51 17.42
CA ASN A 384 -1.58 -1.73 16.90
C ASN A 384 -1.47 -0.31 17.47
N THR A 385 -1.49 0.71 16.59
CA THR A 385 -1.38 2.12 16.99
C THR A 385 -2.60 2.65 17.73
N ALA A 386 -3.75 2.01 17.62
CA ALA A 386 -4.96 2.38 18.36
C ALA A 386 -4.99 1.80 19.77
N THR A 387 -4.60 0.52 19.96
CA THR A 387 -4.62 -0.13 21.29
C THR A 387 -3.34 0.09 22.08
N HIS A 388 -2.26 0.49 21.39
CA HIS A 388 -0.91 0.64 21.94
C HIS A 388 -0.33 -0.62 22.60
N GLU A 389 -0.86 -1.80 22.28
CA GLU A 389 -0.30 -3.07 22.76
C GLU A 389 1.16 -3.21 22.29
N PRO A 390 2.11 -3.54 23.17
CA PRO A 390 3.52 -3.59 22.81
C PRO A 390 3.83 -4.83 21.94
N VAL A 391 4.77 -4.67 21.00
CA VAL A 391 5.39 -5.81 20.32
C VAL A 391 6.34 -6.50 21.31
N GLY A 392 5.97 -7.69 21.77
CA GLY A 392 6.85 -8.60 22.51
C GLY A 392 7.72 -9.47 21.60
N ASP A 393 8.68 -10.18 22.19
CA ASP A 393 9.69 -10.99 21.47
C ASP A 393 9.09 -12.12 20.62
N ASP A 394 7.95 -12.67 21.05
CA ASP A 394 7.22 -13.75 20.38
C ASP A 394 5.99 -13.24 19.60
N THR A 395 5.87 -11.92 19.40
CA THR A 395 4.83 -11.35 18.54
C THR A 395 5.02 -11.85 17.11
N VAL A 396 3.96 -12.44 16.55
CA VAL A 396 3.98 -12.94 15.18
C VAL A 396 3.51 -11.87 14.20
N PHE A 397 4.10 -11.86 13.02
CA PHE A 397 3.78 -10.96 11.91
C PHE A 397 3.51 -11.82 10.68
N GLU A 398 2.81 -11.27 9.68
CA GLU A 398 2.72 -11.90 8.37
C GLU A 398 4.10 -11.86 7.68
N ALA A 399 4.69 -13.03 7.46
CA ALA A 399 5.98 -13.17 6.79
C ALA A 399 5.85 -13.16 5.26
N ALA A 400 4.63 -13.17 4.73
CA ALA A 400 4.35 -13.11 3.31
C ALA A 400 5.21 -14.11 2.51
N SER A 401 5.95 -13.64 1.51
CA SER A 401 6.78 -14.49 0.64
C SER A 401 7.93 -15.22 1.32
N MET A 402 8.29 -14.88 2.56
CA MET A 402 9.20 -15.70 3.36
C MET A 402 8.63 -17.09 3.71
N THR A 403 7.35 -17.35 3.42
CA THR A 403 6.74 -18.69 3.41
C THR A 403 7.40 -19.63 2.41
N LYS A 404 7.85 -19.12 1.25
CA LYS A 404 8.37 -19.94 0.15
C LYS A 404 9.63 -20.74 0.53
N PRO A 405 10.65 -20.15 1.17
CA PRO A 405 11.79 -20.92 1.69
C PRO A 405 11.38 -22.06 2.64
N VAL A 406 10.42 -21.81 3.54
CA VAL A 406 9.92 -22.81 4.50
C VAL A 406 9.30 -23.99 3.74
N PHE A 407 8.41 -23.71 2.79
CA PHE A 407 7.79 -24.74 1.98
C PHE A 407 8.78 -25.45 1.05
N ALA A 408 9.73 -24.72 0.45
CA ALA A 408 10.76 -25.30 -0.42
C ALA A 408 11.64 -26.29 0.36
N TYR A 409 12.03 -25.96 1.59
CA TYR A 409 12.75 -26.88 2.46
C TYR A 409 11.91 -28.15 2.76
N THR A 410 10.61 -28.02 3.03
CA THR A 410 9.71 -29.18 3.17
C THR A 410 9.69 -30.05 1.92
N VAL A 411 9.64 -29.46 0.72
CA VAL A 411 9.71 -30.21 -0.55
C VAL A 411 11.04 -30.96 -0.67
N LEU A 412 12.15 -30.35 -0.28
CA LEU A 412 13.47 -30.97 -0.35
C LEU A 412 13.65 -32.13 0.65
N ARG A 413 13.00 -32.06 1.81
CA ARG A 413 12.89 -33.20 2.73
C ARG A 413 12.19 -34.40 2.09
N LEU A 414 11.15 -34.15 1.28
CA LEU A 414 10.47 -35.19 0.52
C LEU A 414 11.33 -35.72 -0.65
N VAL A 415 12.18 -34.87 -1.23
CA VAL A 415 13.16 -35.28 -2.26
C VAL A 415 14.20 -36.24 -1.67
N ASP A 416 14.77 -35.92 -0.51
CA ASP A 416 15.71 -36.81 0.19
C ASP A 416 15.09 -38.17 0.54
N ARG A 417 13.79 -38.17 0.85
CA ARG A 417 13.02 -39.40 1.13
C ARG A 417 12.57 -40.15 -0.13
N GLY A 418 12.85 -39.62 -1.32
CA GLY A 418 12.45 -40.21 -2.61
C GLY A 418 10.96 -40.13 -2.91
N VAL A 419 10.18 -39.35 -2.15
CA VAL A 419 8.72 -39.18 -2.34
C VAL A 419 8.42 -38.31 -3.55
N LEU A 420 9.25 -37.29 -3.79
CA LEU A 420 9.16 -36.38 -4.92
C LEU A 420 10.50 -36.30 -5.64
N LYS A 421 10.49 -36.17 -6.97
CA LYS A 421 11.72 -35.91 -7.75
C LYS A 421 11.67 -34.49 -8.32
N LEU A 422 12.76 -33.74 -8.17
CA LEU A 422 12.83 -32.33 -8.56
C LEU A 422 12.49 -32.07 -10.03
N ASP A 423 12.88 -33.00 -10.90
CA ASP A 423 12.84 -32.85 -12.36
C ASP A 423 11.77 -33.73 -13.03
N THR A 424 10.93 -34.41 -12.23
CA THR A 424 9.72 -35.06 -12.77
C THR A 424 8.63 -34.02 -12.99
N PRO A 425 7.97 -34.00 -14.17
CA PRO A 425 6.84 -33.11 -14.40
C PRO A 425 5.71 -33.32 -13.41
N LEU A 426 5.21 -32.24 -12.80
CA LEU A 426 4.23 -32.31 -11.72
C LEU A 426 2.90 -32.93 -12.13
N TYR A 427 2.52 -32.80 -13.40
CA TYR A 427 1.29 -33.37 -13.94
C TYR A 427 1.24 -34.91 -13.82
N THR A 428 2.39 -35.58 -13.73
CA THR A 428 2.44 -37.05 -13.56
C THR A 428 2.03 -37.48 -12.15
N TYR A 429 2.14 -36.58 -11.18
CA TYR A 429 1.70 -36.78 -9.81
C TYR A 429 0.26 -36.30 -9.60
N LEU A 430 -0.05 -35.13 -10.15
CA LEU A 430 -1.37 -34.50 -10.06
C LEU A 430 -1.65 -33.68 -11.33
N PRO A 431 -2.49 -34.19 -12.24
CA PRO A 431 -3.08 -33.38 -13.31
C PRO A 431 -3.77 -32.16 -12.70
N TYR A 432 -3.63 -31.00 -13.34
CA TYR A 432 -4.14 -29.74 -12.79
C TYR A 432 -5.18 -29.13 -13.72
N GLU A 433 -6.45 -29.40 -13.41
CA GLU A 433 -7.59 -29.03 -14.24
C GLU A 433 -7.64 -27.52 -14.56
N ASP A 434 -7.27 -26.69 -13.59
CA ASP A 434 -7.25 -25.22 -13.66
C ASP A 434 -6.33 -24.67 -14.78
N ILE A 435 -5.37 -25.46 -15.26
CA ILE A 435 -4.47 -25.11 -16.37
C ILE A 435 -4.47 -26.16 -17.49
N ALA A 436 -5.42 -27.11 -17.46
CA ALA A 436 -5.44 -28.23 -18.41
C ALA A 436 -5.65 -27.79 -19.87
N HIS A 437 -6.13 -26.57 -20.09
CA HIS A 437 -6.29 -25.97 -21.42
C HIS A 437 -4.98 -25.62 -22.13
N ASP A 438 -3.84 -25.62 -21.43
CA ASP A 438 -2.54 -25.27 -22.00
C ASP A 438 -1.50 -26.36 -21.77
N ASP A 439 -1.30 -27.24 -22.75
CA ASP A 439 -0.39 -28.39 -22.68
C ASP A 439 1.03 -28.10 -22.18
N ARG A 440 1.50 -26.84 -22.24
CA ARG A 440 2.80 -26.44 -21.70
C ARG A 440 2.91 -26.71 -20.19
N TYR A 441 1.81 -26.76 -19.43
CA TYR A 441 1.85 -27.05 -17.99
C TYR A 441 2.46 -28.43 -17.70
N LYS A 442 2.39 -29.37 -18.66
CA LYS A 442 2.99 -30.71 -18.58
C LYS A 442 4.52 -30.68 -18.57
N LEU A 443 5.15 -29.52 -18.77
CA LEU A 443 6.60 -29.34 -18.64
C LEU A 443 7.03 -28.92 -17.22
N ILE A 444 6.10 -28.45 -16.39
CA ILE A 444 6.42 -27.83 -15.11
C ILE A 444 6.92 -28.88 -14.13
N THR A 445 8.12 -28.67 -13.56
CA THR A 445 8.71 -29.51 -12.50
C THR A 445 8.77 -28.77 -11.16
N ALA A 446 9.01 -29.49 -10.06
CA ALA A 446 9.20 -28.87 -8.75
C ALA A 446 10.39 -27.89 -8.73
N ARG A 447 11.48 -28.22 -9.45
CA ARG A 447 12.61 -27.30 -9.65
C ARG A 447 12.18 -26.01 -10.32
N MET A 448 11.36 -26.08 -11.37
CA MET A 448 10.87 -24.89 -12.06
C MET A 448 9.98 -24.03 -11.16
N VAL A 449 9.16 -24.64 -10.30
CA VAL A 449 8.38 -23.91 -9.29
C VAL A 449 9.29 -23.14 -8.35
N MET A 450 10.24 -23.83 -7.70
CA MET A 450 11.12 -23.24 -6.69
C MET A 450 12.13 -22.25 -7.25
N THR A 451 12.31 -22.20 -8.57
CA THR A 451 13.19 -21.25 -9.27
C THR A 451 12.42 -20.19 -10.06
N HIS A 452 11.09 -20.13 -9.92
CA HIS A 452 10.23 -19.17 -10.60
C HIS A 452 10.30 -19.22 -12.13
N ARG A 453 10.29 -20.43 -12.69
CA ARG A 453 10.39 -20.71 -14.13
C ARG A 453 9.17 -21.44 -14.69
N THR A 454 8.03 -21.36 -14.00
CA THR A 454 6.80 -22.07 -14.39
C THR A 454 6.07 -21.45 -15.57
N GLY A 455 6.31 -20.16 -15.85
CA GLY A 455 5.46 -19.39 -16.77
C GLY A 455 4.15 -18.91 -16.15
N PHE A 456 3.81 -19.30 -14.92
CA PHE A 456 2.64 -18.79 -14.22
C PHE A 456 2.85 -17.34 -13.76
N PRO A 457 1.78 -16.52 -13.65
CA PRO A 457 1.86 -15.20 -13.02
C PRO A 457 2.22 -15.32 -11.54
N ASN A 458 2.52 -14.18 -10.90
CA ASN A 458 2.65 -14.14 -9.45
C ASN A 458 1.35 -14.54 -8.75
N TRP A 459 0.30 -13.79 -9.07
CA TRP A 459 -1.08 -14.03 -8.69
C TRP A 459 -1.96 -13.81 -9.92
N ARG A 460 -2.98 -14.65 -10.10
CA ARG A 460 -3.91 -14.51 -11.23
C ARG A 460 -4.88 -13.35 -11.00
N THR A 461 -5.29 -12.71 -12.09
CA THR A 461 -6.50 -11.87 -12.15
C THR A 461 -7.45 -12.56 -13.13
N GLY A 462 -8.32 -13.43 -12.62
CA GLY A 462 -9.17 -14.30 -13.45
C GLY A 462 -8.53 -15.68 -13.72
N LYS A 463 -8.65 -16.17 -14.96
CA LYS A 463 -8.18 -17.52 -15.34
C LYS A 463 -6.65 -17.63 -15.24
N LEU A 464 -6.15 -18.77 -14.77
CA LEU A 464 -4.72 -19.06 -14.75
C LEU A 464 -4.23 -19.33 -16.18
N ASP A 465 -3.16 -18.65 -16.60
CA ASP A 465 -2.55 -18.81 -17.93
C ASP A 465 -1.03 -18.80 -17.86
N ILE A 466 -0.39 -19.57 -18.76
CA ILE A 466 1.07 -19.63 -18.92
C ILE A 466 1.53 -18.47 -19.82
N LYS A 467 2.36 -17.57 -19.26
CA LYS A 467 2.88 -16.37 -19.91
C LYS A 467 4.07 -16.64 -20.84
N PHE A 468 4.88 -17.66 -20.53
CA PHE A 468 6.00 -18.11 -21.34
C PHE A 468 6.21 -19.62 -21.14
N THR A 469 6.88 -20.27 -22.09
CA THR A 469 7.14 -21.72 -21.99
C THR A 469 7.91 -22.06 -20.72
N PRO A 470 7.44 -23.00 -19.87
CA PRO A 470 8.12 -23.35 -18.64
C PRO A 470 9.60 -23.68 -18.87
N GLY A 471 10.46 -23.14 -18.03
CA GLY A 471 11.91 -23.30 -18.12
C GLY A 471 12.61 -22.35 -19.09
N THR A 472 11.94 -21.57 -19.95
CA THR A 472 12.67 -20.67 -20.88
C THR A 472 13.02 -19.32 -20.26
N GLU A 473 12.24 -18.85 -19.29
CA GLU A 473 12.40 -17.54 -18.65
C GLU A 473 12.18 -17.64 -17.13
N VAL A 474 12.37 -16.52 -16.42
CA VAL A 474 12.13 -16.36 -14.98
C VAL A 474 11.04 -15.32 -14.77
N SER A 475 10.02 -15.65 -13.99
CA SER A 475 9.04 -14.69 -13.49
C SER A 475 8.56 -15.16 -12.14
N TYR A 476 8.67 -14.30 -11.13
CA TYR A 476 8.24 -14.59 -9.77
C TYR A 476 6.79 -15.09 -9.75
N SER A 477 6.56 -16.22 -9.08
CA SER A 477 5.28 -16.94 -9.13
C SER A 477 4.86 -17.50 -7.78
N GLY A 478 3.81 -16.95 -7.17
CA GLY A 478 3.08 -17.55 -6.05
C GLY A 478 2.19 -18.71 -6.48
N GLU A 479 1.50 -18.58 -7.62
CA GLU A 479 0.67 -19.65 -8.22
C GLU A 479 1.43 -20.96 -8.43
N GLY A 480 2.70 -20.89 -8.84
CA GLY A 480 3.55 -22.08 -8.97
C GLY A 480 3.72 -22.83 -7.64
N PHE A 481 3.93 -22.09 -6.55
CA PHE A 481 4.07 -22.66 -5.20
C PHE A 481 2.74 -23.25 -4.70
N VAL A 482 1.61 -22.62 -5.01
CA VAL A 482 0.27 -23.15 -4.68
C VAL A 482 0.04 -24.48 -5.40
N TYR A 483 0.38 -24.58 -6.70
CA TYR A 483 0.27 -25.83 -7.43
C TYR A 483 1.16 -26.93 -6.84
N LEU A 484 2.43 -26.60 -6.53
CA LEU A 484 3.34 -27.56 -5.87
C LEU A 484 2.83 -27.99 -4.50
N GLY A 485 2.19 -27.09 -3.74
CA GLY A 485 1.49 -27.41 -2.49
C GLY A 485 0.46 -28.52 -2.67
N LYS A 486 -0.43 -28.38 -3.66
CA LYS A 486 -1.45 -29.39 -3.98
C LYS A 486 -0.83 -30.74 -4.36
N VAL A 487 0.27 -30.73 -5.12
CA VAL A 487 1.01 -31.96 -5.48
C VAL A 487 1.58 -32.64 -4.24
N VAL A 488 2.16 -31.87 -3.31
CA VAL A 488 2.71 -32.38 -2.06
C VAL A 488 1.63 -33.01 -1.17
N GLU A 489 0.46 -32.38 -1.02
CA GLU A 489 -0.66 -32.97 -0.28
C GLU A 489 -1.14 -34.26 -0.94
N LYS A 490 -1.24 -34.28 -2.28
CA LYS A 490 -1.62 -35.49 -3.03
C LYS A 490 -0.65 -36.65 -2.79
N LEU A 491 0.65 -36.38 -2.80
CA LEU A 491 1.69 -37.41 -2.64
C LEU A 491 1.80 -37.93 -1.22
N THR A 492 1.55 -37.09 -0.22
CA THR A 492 1.75 -37.44 1.19
C THR A 492 0.45 -37.87 1.89
N GLY A 493 -0.71 -37.45 1.37
CA GLY A 493 -2.00 -37.60 2.04
C GLY A 493 -2.15 -36.72 3.30
N LYS A 494 -1.20 -35.82 3.56
CA LYS A 494 -1.17 -34.95 4.74
C LYS A 494 -1.56 -33.52 4.37
N LYS A 495 -2.14 -32.80 5.33
CA LYS A 495 -2.35 -31.35 5.22
C LYS A 495 -1.01 -30.61 5.27
N LEU A 496 -0.85 -29.54 4.50
CA LEU A 496 0.39 -28.75 4.46
C LEU A 496 0.82 -28.21 5.83
N VAL A 497 -0.13 -27.76 6.66
CA VAL A 497 0.16 -27.22 8.00
C VAL A 497 0.86 -28.27 8.88
N ASP A 498 0.35 -29.51 8.86
CA ASP A 498 0.92 -30.60 9.65
C ASP A 498 2.28 -31.04 9.10
N LEU A 499 2.40 -31.14 7.77
CA LEU A 499 3.65 -31.52 7.13
C LEU A 499 4.77 -30.50 7.39
N ILE A 500 4.48 -29.19 7.29
CA ILE A 500 5.46 -28.14 7.58
C ILE A 500 5.84 -28.17 9.07
N ARG A 501 4.87 -28.39 9.97
CA ARG A 501 5.16 -28.55 11.38
C ARG A 501 6.11 -29.72 11.65
N GLU A 502 5.84 -30.88 11.06
CA GLU A 502 6.66 -32.09 11.23
C GLU A 502 8.06 -31.96 10.63
N GLU A 503 8.18 -31.42 9.41
CA GLU A 503 9.44 -31.39 8.67
C GLU A 503 10.30 -30.16 8.96
N VAL A 504 9.71 -29.08 9.48
CA VAL A 504 10.40 -27.80 9.69
C VAL A 504 10.26 -27.30 11.11
N PHE A 505 9.03 -27.12 11.60
CA PHE A 505 8.87 -26.38 12.84
C PHE A 505 9.38 -27.15 14.06
N THR A 506 8.92 -28.39 14.23
CA THR A 506 9.34 -29.25 15.34
C THR A 506 10.85 -29.54 15.31
N PRO A 507 11.47 -29.94 14.17
CA PRO A 507 12.90 -30.25 14.14
C PRO A 507 13.81 -29.05 14.44
N PHE A 508 13.35 -27.82 14.17
CA PHE A 508 14.14 -26.60 14.37
C PHE A 508 13.72 -25.79 15.61
N GLY A 509 12.79 -26.31 16.41
CA GLY A 509 12.29 -25.64 17.61
C GLY A 509 11.60 -24.32 17.29
N VAL A 510 10.86 -24.27 16.18
CA VAL A 510 10.00 -23.15 15.81
C VAL A 510 8.65 -23.33 16.50
N GLU A 511 8.35 -22.49 17.48
CA GLU A 511 7.19 -22.68 18.37
C GLU A 511 6.01 -21.77 18.00
N HIS A 512 6.29 -20.53 17.62
CA HIS A 512 5.27 -19.51 17.34
C HIS A 512 5.15 -19.26 15.84
N ALA A 513 4.63 -20.25 15.12
CA ALA A 513 4.42 -20.17 13.68
C ALA A 513 3.20 -20.95 13.19
N SER A 514 2.49 -20.42 12.19
CA SER A 514 1.40 -21.12 11.51
C SER A 514 1.16 -20.54 10.12
N LEU A 515 0.66 -21.36 9.19
CA LEU A 515 0.19 -20.90 7.87
C LEU A 515 -1.32 -20.60 7.86
N VAL A 516 -2.02 -20.90 8.94
CA VAL A 516 -3.46 -20.66 9.11
C VAL A 516 -3.74 -19.95 10.42
N TRP A 517 -4.86 -19.23 10.46
CA TRP A 517 -5.34 -18.56 11.66
C TRP A 517 -5.81 -19.58 12.71
N ASN A 518 -5.38 -19.41 13.96
CA ASN A 518 -5.75 -20.22 15.11
C ASN A 518 -5.61 -19.40 16.41
N ASP A 519 -5.98 -19.97 17.55
CA ASP A 519 -5.98 -19.27 18.85
C ASP A 519 -4.59 -18.77 19.28
N ASP A 520 -3.53 -19.51 18.97
CA ASP A 520 -2.16 -19.09 19.29
C ASP A 520 -1.74 -17.87 18.47
N ILE A 521 -2.01 -17.88 17.15
CA ILE A 521 -1.77 -16.74 16.28
C ILE A 521 -2.65 -15.56 16.70
N ALA A 522 -3.93 -15.77 16.99
CA ALA A 522 -4.85 -14.71 17.40
C ALA A 522 -4.35 -13.95 18.65
N ARG A 523 -3.76 -14.67 19.61
CA ARG A 523 -3.19 -14.09 20.83
C ARG A 523 -1.88 -13.34 20.60
N LEU A 524 -1.04 -13.82 19.68
CA LEU A 524 0.32 -13.28 19.50
C LEU A 524 0.42 -12.20 18.42
N THR A 525 -0.45 -12.21 17.43
CA THR A 525 -0.27 -11.47 16.18
C THR A 525 -0.29 -9.95 16.31
N ALA A 526 0.55 -9.29 15.51
CA ALA A 526 0.48 -7.85 15.26
C ALA A 526 -0.68 -7.50 14.29
N THR A 527 -1.08 -6.24 14.28
CA THR A 527 -1.97 -5.65 13.27
C THR A 527 -1.10 -4.96 12.21
N GLY A 528 -1.38 -5.18 10.92
CA GLY A 528 -0.69 -4.49 9.83
C GLY A 528 -1.14 -3.03 9.71
N HIS A 529 -0.29 -2.15 9.20
CA HIS A 529 -0.61 -0.72 9.07
C HIS A 529 -0.37 -0.16 7.66
N GLY A 530 -1.34 0.60 7.16
CA GLY A 530 -1.18 1.52 6.04
C GLY A 530 -0.59 2.83 6.57
N GLY A 531 0.72 3.01 6.43
CA GLY A 531 1.44 4.04 7.18
C GLY A 531 1.41 3.73 8.68
N SER A 532 0.75 4.59 9.48
CA SER A 532 0.51 4.37 10.91
C SER A 532 -0.92 3.90 11.23
N SER A 533 -1.76 3.71 10.22
CA SER A 533 -3.19 3.41 10.39
C SER A 533 -3.44 1.90 10.45
N PRO A 534 -4.05 1.38 11.53
CA PRO A 534 -4.21 -0.06 11.71
C PRO A 534 -5.26 -0.60 10.74
N MET A 535 -4.95 -1.75 10.14
CA MET A 535 -5.77 -2.42 9.12
C MET A 535 -6.48 -3.65 9.68
N GLU A 536 -7.37 -4.23 8.87
CA GLU A 536 -7.94 -5.54 9.17
C GLU A 536 -6.87 -6.64 9.13
N LYS A 537 -6.93 -7.58 10.08
CA LYS A 537 -6.01 -8.73 10.13
C LYS A 537 -6.43 -9.79 9.11
N GLY A 538 -5.49 -10.29 8.32
CA GLY A 538 -5.70 -11.48 7.51
C GLY A 538 -5.93 -12.72 8.38
N LYS A 539 -7.03 -13.44 8.16
CA LYS A 539 -7.38 -14.67 8.91
C LYS A 539 -7.47 -15.89 7.98
N PRO A 540 -6.34 -16.37 7.42
CA PRO A 540 -6.34 -17.46 6.45
C PRO A 540 -6.89 -18.75 7.08
N SER A 541 -7.95 -19.32 6.51
CA SER A 541 -8.49 -20.62 6.90
C SER A 541 -7.74 -21.80 6.26
N GLU A 542 -7.08 -21.56 5.12
CA GLU A 542 -6.30 -22.54 4.38
C GLU A 542 -4.85 -22.03 4.17
N PRO A 543 -3.86 -22.94 4.14
CA PRO A 543 -2.47 -22.55 3.96
C PRO A 543 -2.21 -22.09 2.52
N ASN A 544 -1.52 -20.95 2.38
CA ASN A 544 -0.91 -20.53 1.13
C ASN A 544 0.61 -20.68 1.23
N THR A 545 1.16 -21.66 0.50
CA THR A 545 2.59 -22.01 0.48
C THR A 545 3.52 -20.90 -0.02
N ALA A 546 2.94 -19.80 -0.51
CA ALA A 546 3.67 -18.64 -0.99
C ALA A 546 3.52 -17.39 -0.11
N ALA A 547 2.58 -17.32 0.85
CA ALA A 547 2.26 -16.04 1.50
C ALA A 547 1.67 -16.07 2.92
N SER A 548 1.15 -17.18 3.45
CA SER A 548 0.30 -17.13 4.66
C SER A 548 1.00 -17.38 6.00
N LEU A 549 2.34 -17.54 6.01
CA LEU A 549 3.08 -17.77 7.25
C LEU A 549 2.97 -16.57 8.20
N HIS A 550 2.48 -16.82 9.41
CA HIS A 550 2.63 -15.96 10.57
C HIS A 550 3.77 -16.48 11.44
N ILE A 551 4.75 -15.63 11.78
CA ILE A 551 5.93 -16.04 12.55
C ILE A 551 6.61 -14.83 13.22
N ALA A 552 7.35 -15.06 14.31
CA ALA A 552 8.25 -14.06 14.91
C ALA A 552 9.66 -14.11 14.31
N ALA A 553 10.42 -13.00 14.35
CA ALA A 553 11.75 -12.94 13.73
C ALA A 553 12.74 -13.95 14.32
N GLY A 554 12.68 -14.17 15.64
CA GLY A 554 13.53 -15.15 16.33
C GLY A 554 13.29 -16.57 15.84
N GLU A 555 12.02 -16.92 15.61
CA GLU A 555 11.62 -18.24 15.12
C GLU A 555 12.06 -18.46 13.66
N TYR A 556 11.89 -17.44 12.81
CA TYR A 556 12.39 -17.52 11.43
C TYR A 556 13.93 -17.58 11.37
N ALA A 557 14.62 -16.89 12.28
CA ALA A 557 16.08 -16.95 12.35
C ALA A 557 16.60 -18.35 12.73
N LYS A 558 15.90 -19.10 13.58
CA LYS A 558 16.20 -20.52 13.85
C LYS A 558 16.10 -21.35 12.57
N PHE A 559 15.01 -21.19 11.82
CA PHE A 559 14.80 -21.85 10.53
C PHE A 559 15.91 -21.48 9.52
N LEU A 560 16.14 -20.19 9.29
CA LEU A 560 17.13 -19.71 8.32
C LEU A 560 18.53 -20.25 8.63
N THR A 561 18.93 -20.19 9.91
CA THR A 561 20.22 -20.70 10.37
C THR A 561 20.35 -22.19 10.07
N ALA A 562 19.34 -22.99 10.41
CA ALA A 562 19.36 -24.43 10.18
C ALA A 562 19.47 -24.76 8.68
N VAL A 563 18.68 -24.10 7.83
CA VAL A 563 18.64 -24.35 6.39
C VAL A 563 19.92 -23.93 5.69
N VAL A 564 20.48 -22.76 5.99
CA VAL A 564 21.73 -22.28 5.37
C VAL A 564 22.93 -23.14 5.80
N GLN A 565 22.86 -23.76 6.98
CA GLN A 565 23.81 -24.77 7.44
C GLN A 565 23.56 -26.18 6.85
N GLY A 566 22.51 -26.38 6.06
CA GLY A 566 22.16 -27.69 5.49
C GLY A 566 21.61 -28.69 6.50
N ARG A 567 21.21 -28.24 7.71
CA ARG A 567 20.73 -29.13 8.77
C ARG A 567 19.45 -29.82 8.33
N GLY A 568 19.43 -31.15 8.43
CA GLY A 568 18.26 -31.96 8.13
C GLY A 568 18.08 -32.30 6.65
N LEU A 569 18.93 -31.84 5.74
CA LEU A 569 18.99 -32.34 4.36
C LEU A 569 20.21 -33.24 4.18
N SER A 570 20.18 -34.11 3.18
CA SER A 570 21.39 -34.77 2.70
C SER A 570 22.35 -33.72 2.11
N GLU A 571 23.66 -33.95 2.20
CA GLU A 571 24.67 -33.00 1.70
C GLU A 571 24.42 -32.59 0.23
N PRO A 572 24.12 -33.50 -0.72
CA PRO A 572 23.81 -33.11 -2.09
C PRO A 572 22.57 -32.20 -2.20
N THR A 573 21.53 -32.47 -1.44
CA THR A 573 20.29 -31.68 -1.48
C THR A 573 20.47 -30.32 -0.83
N ALA A 574 21.23 -30.23 0.27
CA ALA A 574 21.60 -28.96 0.91
C ALA A 574 22.42 -28.07 -0.04
N GLN A 575 23.42 -28.65 -0.72
CA GLN A 575 24.20 -27.94 -1.73
C GLN A 575 23.32 -27.46 -2.89
N GLU A 576 22.41 -28.31 -3.37
CA GLU A 576 21.54 -28.00 -4.49
C GLU A 576 20.53 -26.88 -4.17
N MET A 577 20.05 -26.80 -2.92
CA MET A 577 19.17 -25.73 -2.46
C MET A 577 19.84 -24.35 -2.55
N LEU A 578 21.11 -24.27 -2.15
CA LEU A 578 21.88 -23.02 -2.04
C LEU A 578 22.69 -22.70 -3.31
N ARG A 579 22.68 -23.59 -4.31
CA ARG A 579 23.32 -23.36 -5.61
C ARG A 579 22.52 -22.34 -6.42
N SER A 580 23.20 -21.40 -7.07
CA SER A 580 22.57 -20.52 -8.08
C SER A 580 21.99 -21.37 -9.22
N GLN A 581 20.66 -21.46 -9.28
CA GLN A 581 19.93 -22.20 -10.32
C GLN A 581 19.67 -21.33 -11.54
N VAL A 582 19.29 -20.07 -11.32
CA VAL A 582 19.00 -19.11 -12.38
C VAL A 582 19.22 -17.68 -11.87
N LYS A 583 19.83 -16.83 -12.71
CA LYS A 583 20.01 -15.41 -12.39
C LYS A 583 18.67 -14.69 -12.38
N ILE A 584 18.50 -13.74 -11.48
CA ILE A 584 17.40 -12.79 -11.52
C ILE A 584 17.81 -11.70 -12.51
N PRO A 585 17.10 -11.54 -13.63
CA PRO A 585 17.48 -10.52 -14.60
C PRO A 585 17.38 -9.14 -13.98
N ASP A 586 18.22 -8.23 -14.46
CA ASP A 586 18.18 -6.82 -14.06
C ASP A 586 18.52 -6.55 -12.57
N GLN A 587 18.96 -7.58 -11.84
CA GLN A 587 19.44 -7.48 -10.47
C GLN A 587 20.87 -8.02 -10.37
N LYS A 588 21.83 -7.11 -10.26
CA LYS A 588 23.26 -7.46 -10.25
C LYS A 588 23.59 -8.37 -9.06
N GLY A 589 24.20 -9.52 -9.35
CA GLY A 589 24.61 -10.50 -8.33
C GLY A 589 23.45 -11.30 -7.72
N ALA A 590 22.22 -11.14 -8.19
CA ALA A 590 21.06 -11.84 -7.66
C ALA A 590 20.73 -13.10 -8.47
N SER A 591 20.40 -14.18 -7.77
CA SER A 591 19.94 -15.44 -8.36
C SER A 591 18.94 -16.16 -7.45
N TRP A 592 18.17 -17.09 -8.02
CA TRP A 592 17.35 -18.01 -7.26
C TRP A 592 18.12 -19.31 -7.03
N GLY A 593 18.14 -19.75 -5.76
CA GLY A 593 18.33 -21.15 -5.40
C GLY A 593 17.02 -21.92 -5.52
N LEU A 594 16.83 -22.99 -4.74
CA LEU A 594 15.53 -23.66 -4.64
C LEU A 594 14.69 -23.02 -3.54
N GLY A 595 13.84 -22.06 -3.93
CA GLY A 595 12.92 -21.34 -3.04
C GLY A 595 13.58 -20.30 -2.13
N ILE A 596 14.87 -20.03 -2.32
CA ILE A 596 15.66 -19.07 -1.57
C ILE A 596 16.35 -18.08 -2.52
N ALA A 597 16.40 -16.81 -2.16
CA ALA A 597 17.15 -15.79 -2.88
C ALA A 597 18.63 -15.88 -2.49
N ILE A 598 19.49 -15.65 -3.48
CA ILE A 598 20.95 -15.60 -3.34
C ILE A 598 21.40 -14.25 -3.85
N GLN A 599 22.18 -13.52 -3.04
CA GLN A 599 22.75 -12.23 -3.42
C GLN A 599 24.26 -12.22 -3.19
N GLU A 600 25.00 -11.97 -4.26
CA GLU A 600 26.43 -11.64 -4.21
C GLU A 600 26.60 -10.16 -3.84
N THR A 601 27.41 -9.90 -2.81
CA THR A 601 27.71 -8.55 -2.31
C THR A 601 29.21 -8.40 -2.07
N PRO A 602 29.73 -7.18 -1.85
CA PRO A 602 31.11 -6.98 -1.43
C PRO A 602 31.49 -7.73 -0.13
N THR A 603 30.51 -8.01 0.74
CA THR A 603 30.73 -8.74 2.00
C THR A 603 30.80 -10.26 1.78
N GLY A 604 30.26 -10.77 0.68
CA GLY A 604 30.14 -12.20 0.38
C GLY A 604 28.77 -12.57 -0.21
N VAL A 605 28.48 -13.85 -0.26
CA VAL A 605 27.19 -14.38 -0.69
C VAL A 605 26.27 -14.50 0.51
N ASN A 606 25.07 -13.91 0.41
CA ASN A 606 24.02 -14.13 1.39
C ASN A 606 22.83 -14.88 0.80
N TYR A 607 22.13 -15.56 1.70
CA TYR A 607 20.95 -16.39 1.44
C TYR A 607 19.78 -15.87 2.25
N GLY A 608 18.62 -15.74 1.65
CA GLY A 608 17.45 -15.26 2.36
C GLY A 608 16.23 -15.11 1.48
N HIS A 609 15.28 -14.31 1.95
CA HIS A 609 14.08 -13.95 1.20
C HIS A 609 13.41 -12.73 1.84
N GLY A 610 12.77 -11.88 1.04
CA GLY A 610 11.90 -10.79 1.49
C GLY A 610 10.42 -11.15 1.41
N GLY A 611 9.57 -10.44 2.13
CA GLY A 611 8.13 -10.65 2.14
C GLY A 611 7.38 -9.34 2.20
N ARG A 612 6.27 -9.25 1.46
CA ARG A 612 5.31 -8.15 1.58
C ARG A 612 3.90 -8.68 1.42
N ASN A 613 3.08 -8.43 2.43
CA ASN A 613 1.62 -8.42 2.37
C ASN A 613 1.16 -6.99 2.68
N THR A 614 -0.09 -6.65 2.41
CA THR A 614 -0.60 -5.32 2.76
C THR A 614 -0.46 -5.10 4.27
N GLY A 615 0.15 -3.98 4.67
CA GLY A 615 0.41 -3.62 6.05
C GLY A 615 1.55 -4.38 6.72
N PHE A 616 2.28 -5.24 6.01
CA PHE A 616 3.39 -6.03 6.55
C PHE A 616 4.54 -6.19 5.58
N THR A 617 5.76 -5.94 6.04
CA THR A 617 6.97 -6.18 5.25
C THR A 617 8.02 -6.90 6.10
N SER A 618 8.79 -7.78 5.48
CA SER A 618 9.78 -8.60 6.15
C SER A 618 10.99 -8.88 5.28
N GLN A 619 12.14 -9.12 5.91
CA GLN A 619 13.37 -9.48 5.22
C GLN A 619 14.19 -10.43 6.08
N SER A 620 14.85 -11.36 5.42
CA SER A 620 15.84 -12.25 6.03
C SER A 620 17.08 -12.35 5.16
N LEU A 621 18.25 -12.44 5.78
CA LEU A 621 19.49 -12.80 5.11
C LEU A 621 20.48 -13.45 6.07
N MET A 622 21.32 -14.33 5.54
CA MET A 622 22.45 -14.93 6.26
C MET A 622 23.63 -15.15 5.30
N TYR A 623 24.80 -14.72 5.73
CA TYR A 623 26.09 -14.98 5.11
C TYR A 623 26.67 -16.26 5.70
N LYS A 624 26.68 -17.34 4.92
CA LYS A 624 27.06 -18.69 5.39
C LYS A 624 28.50 -18.74 5.89
N ASP A 625 29.45 -18.21 5.10
CA ASP A 625 30.88 -18.33 5.37
C ASP A 625 31.32 -17.53 6.61
N GLN A 626 30.63 -16.43 6.88
CA GLN A 626 30.87 -15.53 8.00
C GLN A 626 30.05 -15.92 9.24
N GLY A 627 28.98 -16.72 9.08
CA GLY A 627 28.06 -17.06 10.16
C GLY A 627 27.25 -15.87 10.69
N ILE A 628 27.06 -14.82 9.90
CA ILE A 628 26.34 -13.59 10.31
C ILE A 628 25.07 -13.38 9.50
N GLY A 629 24.05 -12.78 10.10
CA GLY A 629 22.80 -12.51 9.42
C GLY A 629 21.79 -11.79 10.31
N TYR A 630 20.63 -11.48 9.75
CA TYR A 630 19.50 -10.95 10.51
C TYR A 630 18.18 -11.27 9.85
N VAL A 631 17.12 -11.20 10.66
CA VAL A 631 15.73 -11.27 10.22
C VAL A 631 14.98 -10.12 10.86
N PHE A 632 14.11 -9.45 10.10
CA PHE A 632 13.12 -8.57 10.70
C PHE A 632 11.75 -8.71 10.03
N LEU A 633 10.71 -8.40 10.80
CA LEU A 633 9.33 -8.26 10.32
C LEU A 633 8.77 -6.96 10.91
N VAL A 634 8.22 -6.09 10.06
CA VAL A 634 7.55 -4.85 10.46
C VAL A 634 6.06 -4.94 10.12
N ASN A 635 5.24 -4.27 10.91
CA ASN A 635 3.80 -4.15 10.67
C ASN A 635 3.43 -2.86 9.93
N ASN A 636 4.17 -2.53 8.87
CA ASN A 636 3.79 -1.52 7.89
C ASN A 636 4.30 -1.86 6.47
N ASP A 637 3.88 -1.05 5.51
CA ASP A 637 4.17 -1.20 4.08
C ASP A 637 5.54 -0.66 3.60
N ASP A 638 6.27 0.10 4.44
CA ASP A 638 7.55 0.72 4.08
C ASP A 638 8.68 0.30 5.03
N ALA A 639 9.22 -0.91 4.81
CA ALA A 639 10.40 -1.38 5.53
C ALA A 639 11.73 -1.16 4.81
N SER A 640 11.70 -0.63 3.58
CA SER A 640 12.92 -0.41 2.78
C SER A 640 13.93 0.46 3.53
N LYS A 641 13.41 1.45 4.26
CA LYS A 641 14.17 2.36 5.12
C LYS A 641 14.82 1.63 6.29
N ILE A 642 14.11 0.70 6.95
CA ILE A 642 14.68 -0.10 8.05
C ILE A 642 15.70 -1.12 7.56
N ASP A 643 15.42 -1.82 6.46
CA ASP A 643 16.39 -2.77 5.90
C ASP A 643 17.71 -2.08 5.57
N ASN A 644 17.65 -0.91 4.92
CA ASN A 644 18.83 -0.14 4.55
C ASN A 644 19.70 0.20 5.77
N VAL A 645 19.09 0.77 6.83
CA VAL A 645 19.85 1.16 8.02
C VAL A 645 20.30 -0.06 8.84
N LEU A 646 19.48 -1.11 8.94
CA LEU A 646 19.81 -2.32 9.71
C LEU A 646 20.94 -3.11 9.01
N ASN A 647 20.90 -3.22 7.68
CA ASN A 647 21.98 -3.81 6.90
C ASN A 647 23.30 -3.06 7.09
N ALA A 648 23.26 -1.73 6.99
CA ALA A 648 24.44 -0.89 7.19
C ALA A 648 24.96 -1.00 8.63
N TYR A 649 24.09 -0.98 9.64
CA TYR A 649 24.49 -1.11 11.04
C TYR A 649 25.08 -2.49 11.37
N LEU A 650 24.43 -3.58 10.92
CA LEU A 650 24.83 -4.94 11.27
C LEU A 650 25.96 -5.48 10.39
N ILE A 651 25.94 -5.19 9.09
CA ILE A 651 26.76 -5.89 8.08
C ILE A 651 27.72 -4.95 7.36
N ALA A 652 27.20 -3.98 6.63
CA ALA A 652 27.96 -3.31 5.56
C ALA A 652 28.71 -2.04 5.99
N GLY A 653 28.36 -1.45 7.15
CA GLY A 653 28.84 -0.14 7.57
C GLY A 653 28.23 1.00 6.77
N LYS A 654 28.66 2.24 7.05
CA LYS A 654 28.17 3.46 6.36
C LYS A 654 28.26 3.39 4.83
N SER A 655 29.28 2.73 4.27
CA SER A 655 29.41 2.57 2.81
C SER A 655 28.31 1.73 2.19
N GLY A 656 27.63 0.89 2.99
CA GLY A 656 26.50 0.08 2.55
C GLY A 656 25.15 0.80 2.59
N LEU A 657 25.08 2.02 3.15
CA LEU A 657 23.86 2.82 3.08
C LEU A 657 23.54 3.12 1.62
N LYS A 658 22.42 2.57 1.16
CA LYS A 658 21.80 3.00 -0.09
C LYS A 658 21.36 4.44 0.12
N LYS A 659 22.00 5.37 -0.57
CA LYS A 659 21.50 6.74 -0.62
C LYS A 659 20.25 6.69 -1.49
N THR A 660 19.13 7.18 -0.99
CA THR A 660 18.09 7.66 -1.89
C THR A 660 18.78 8.72 -2.75
N LYS A 661 18.93 8.46 -4.05
CA LYS A 661 19.31 9.54 -4.94
C LYS A 661 18.18 10.55 -4.81
N VAL A 662 18.56 11.81 -4.71
CA VAL A 662 17.61 12.91 -4.76
C VAL A 662 18.05 13.62 -6.01
N VAL A 663 17.60 13.16 -7.18
CA VAL A 663 17.87 13.86 -8.43
C VAL A 663 17.03 15.14 -8.41
N ALA A 664 17.70 16.25 -8.12
CA ALA A 664 17.05 17.56 -8.07
C ALA A 664 16.63 18.00 -9.47
N HIS A 665 15.43 17.62 -9.89
CA HIS A 665 14.81 18.10 -11.12
C HIS A 665 14.42 19.58 -10.99
N LYS A 666 14.79 20.38 -11.99
CA LYS A 666 14.39 21.79 -12.08
C LYS A 666 13.20 21.91 -13.01
N THR A 667 12.11 22.52 -12.53
CA THR A 667 10.97 22.84 -13.39
C THR A 667 11.38 23.92 -14.40
N ALA A 668 11.26 23.64 -15.70
CA ALA A 668 11.45 24.58 -16.78
C ALA A 668 10.15 25.34 -17.09
N GLN A 669 10.26 26.56 -17.62
CA GLN A 669 9.12 27.22 -18.25
C GLN A 669 8.99 26.74 -19.69
N VAL A 670 7.82 26.21 -20.05
CA VAL A 670 7.49 25.75 -21.41
C VAL A 670 6.15 26.35 -21.82
N ASP A 671 5.90 26.53 -23.12
CA ASP A 671 4.59 27.00 -23.61
C ASP A 671 3.53 25.91 -23.34
N PRO A 672 2.49 26.17 -22.52
CA PRO A 672 1.46 25.18 -22.20
C PRO A 672 0.73 24.58 -23.41
N LYS A 673 0.82 25.21 -24.59
CA LYS A 673 0.28 24.64 -25.84
C LYS A 673 0.92 23.32 -26.22
N ILE A 674 2.18 23.06 -25.84
CA ILE A 674 2.83 21.78 -26.17
C ILE A 674 2.13 20.59 -25.53
N TYR A 675 1.42 20.81 -24.40
CA TYR A 675 0.70 19.76 -23.68
C TYR A 675 -0.45 19.18 -24.50
N GLU A 676 -1.03 19.94 -25.44
CA GLU A 676 -2.06 19.42 -26.36
C GLU A 676 -1.53 18.23 -27.17
N SER A 677 -0.24 18.26 -27.52
CA SER A 677 0.39 17.15 -28.25
C SER A 677 0.64 15.91 -27.38
N TYR A 678 0.68 16.09 -26.04
CA TYR A 678 0.96 15.06 -25.04
C TYR A 678 -0.30 14.40 -24.46
N VAL A 679 -1.43 15.09 -24.47
CA VAL A 679 -2.73 14.54 -24.02
C VAL A 679 -3.05 13.26 -24.79
N GLY A 680 -3.46 12.23 -24.05
CA GLY A 680 -3.83 10.93 -24.62
C GLY A 680 -3.51 9.76 -23.70
N ARG A 681 -3.81 8.56 -24.19
CA ARG A 681 -3.60 7.29 -23.48
C ARG A 681 -2.35 6.59 -24.00
N TYR A 682 -1.53 6.09 -23.10
CA TYR A 682 -0.28 5.41 -23.38
C TYR A 682 -0.29 4.05 -22.70
N GLN A 683 -0.35 2.99 -23.48
CA GLN A 683 -0.42 1.64 -22.97
C GLN A 683 0.97 1.17 -22.53
N LEU A 684 1.12 0.98 -21.22
CA LEU A 684 2.30 0.41 -20.59
C LEU A 684 2.21 -1.13 -20.63
N THR A 685 1.06 -1.67 -20.24
CA THR A 685 0.68 -3.09 -20.42
C THR A 685 -0.80 -3.22 -20.73
N PRO A 686 -1.31 -4.42 -21.08
CA PRO A 686 -2.75 -4.62 -21.27
C PRO A 686 -3.61 -4.22 -20.06
N ALA A 687 -3.07 -4.25 -18.85
CA ALA A 687 -3.78 -3.88 -17.61
C ALA A 687 -3.47 -2.46 -17.12
N VAL A 688 -2.45 -1.79 -17.67
CA VAL A 688 -1.99 -0.48 -17.20
C VAL A 688 -1.87 0.48 -18.37
N VAL A 689 -2.74 1.48 -18.37
CA VAL A 689 -2.74 2.60 -19.31
C VAL A 689 -2.43 3.87 -18.53
N LEU A 690 -1.45 4.62 -19.01
CA LEU A 690 -1.13 5.96 -18.53
C LEU A 690 -1.93 6.98 -19.34
N THR A 691 -2.80 7.72 -18.68
CA THR A 691 -3.60 8.78 -19.28
C THR A 691 -2.98 10.12 -18.90
N PHE A 692 -2.65 10.93 -19.91
CA PHE A 692 -2.20 12.30 -19.71
C PHE A 692 -3.32 13.26 -20.06
N THR A 693 -3.62 14.18 -19.14
CA THR A 693 -4.66 15.21 -19.30
C THR A 693 -4.05 16.59 -19.07
N ARG A 694 -4.63 17.60 -19.73
CA ARG A 694 -4.25 18.99 -19.51
C ARG A 694 -5.30 19.66 -18.63
N GLU A 695 -4.85 20.34 -17.59
CA GLU A 695 -5.67 21.15 -16.70
C GLU A 695 -5.08 22.57 -16.66
N GLY A 696 -5.63 23.47 -17.48
CA GLY A 696 -5.12 24.83 -17.61
C GLY A 696 -3.68 24.87 -18.13
N GLU A 697 -2.75 25.39 -17.31
CA GLU A 697 -1.30 25.45 -17.59
C GLU A 697 -0.53 24.24 -17.04
N HIS A 698 -1.22 23.19 -16.63
CA HIS A 698 -0.62 22.00 -16.02
C HIS A 698 -0.89 20.75 -16.86
N LEU A 699 0.07 19.82 -16.86
CA LEU A 699 -0.07 18.49 -17.42
C LEU A 699 -0.18 17.49 -16.26
N LYS A 700 -1.19 16.63 -16.29
CA LYS A 700 -1.40 15.56 -15.31
C LYS A 700 -1.17 14.20 -15.95
N ALA A 701 -0.76 13.22 -15.15
CA ALA A 701 -0.62 11.82 -15.51
C ALA A 701 -1.41 10.96 -14.53
N GLN A 702 -2.06 9.91 -15.03
CA GLN A 702 -2.88 8.98 -14.26
C GLN A 702 -2.66 7.55 -14.76
N ALA A 703 -2.41 6.57 -13.88
CA ALA A 703 -2.48 5.16 -14.26
C ALA A 703 -3.87 4.58 -14.01
N THR A 704 -4.18 3.48 -14.70
CA THR A 704 -5.33 2.62 -14.40
C THR A 704 -5.34 2.25 -12.91
N GLY A 705 -6.39 2.63 -12.19
CA GLY A 705 -6.58 2.33 -10.76
C GLY A 705 -6.11 3.43 -9.80
N GLU A 706 -5.47 4.48 -10.33
CA GLU A 706 -4.72 5.45 -9.55
C GLU A 706 -5.25 6.88 -9.76
N GLY A 707 -4.97 7.76 -8.79
CA GLY A 707 -5.32 9.18 -8.87
C GLY A 707 -4.39 9.97 -9.80
N ALA A 708 -4.93 11.01 -10.44
CA ALA A 708 -4.16 11.88 -11.33
C ALA A 708 -3.17 12.78 -10.56
N SER A 709 -1.93 12.83 -11.04
CA SER A 709 -0.82 13.58 -10.43
C SER A 709 -0.18 14.52 -11.44
N GLU A 710 0.31 15.67 -10.99
CA GLU A 710 0.98 16.62 -11.88
C GLU A 710 2.35 16.13 -12.32
N VAL A 711 2.64 16.32 -13.60
CA VAL A 711 3.97 16.14 -14.16
C VAL A 711 4.55 17.51 -14.49
N PHE A 712 5.74 17.78 -13.98
CA PHE A 712 6.43 19.05 -14.13
C PHE A 712 7.41 18.97 -15.30
N PRO A 713 7.43 19.95 -16.21
CA PRO A 713 8.39 19.96 -17.30
C PRO A 713 9.81 20.20 -16.77
N GLU A 714 10.75 19.38 -17.17
CA GLU A 714 12.19 19.66 -17.08
C GLU A 714 12.73 20.22 -18.42
N SER A 715 12.04 19.91 -19.52
CA SER A 715 12.21 20.51 -20.84
C SER A 715 10.89 20.43 -21.61
N GLU A 716 10.87 20.78 -22.90
CA GLU A 716 9.68 20.64 -23.73
C GLU A 716 9.18 19.20 -23.85
N THR A 717 10.05 18.20 -23.75
CA THR A 717 9.70 16.78 -23.94
C THR A 717 9.95 15.90 -22.73
N VAL A 718 10.72 16.37 -21.74
CA VAL A 718 11.04 15.61 -20.52
C VAL A 718 10.30 16.20 -19.33
N PHE A 719 9.66 15.33 -18.56
CA PHE A 719 8.84 15.68 -17.41
C PHE A 719 9.19 14.81 -16.21
N PHE A 720 8.88 15.25 -15.00
CA PHE A 720 9.11 14.52 -13.76
C PHE A 720 7.93 14.71 -12.80
N MET A 721 7.81 13.84 -11.79
CA MET A 721 6.77 13.93 -10.76
C MET A 721 7.38 14.42 -9.45
N LYS A 722 6.56 15.01 -8.57
CA LYS A 722 6.97 15.35 -7.19
C LYS A 722 6.15 14.49 -6.21
N PRO A 723 6.75 13.96 -5.13
CA PRO A 723 8.10 14.22 -4.64
C PRO A 723 9.18 13.30 -5.25
N THR A 724 8.80 12.35 -6.10
CA THR A 724 9.68 11.35 -6.71
C THR A 724 10.73 12.00 -7.61
N GLN A 725 11.88 12.28 -7.02
CA GLN A 725 12.98 12.99 -7.66
C GLN A 725 13.82 12.13 -8.59
N ASP A 726 13.60 10.81 -8.71
CA ASP A 726 14.49 9.92 -9.46
C ASP A 726 13.88 9.28 -10.72
N ALA A 727 12.70 9.76 -11.17
CA ALA A 727 12.03 9.22 -12.35
C ALA A 727 11.57 10.34 -13.30
N THR A 728 11.80 10.15 -14.61
CA THR A 728 11.36 11.09 -15.65
C THR A 728 10.53 10.41 -16.74
N ILE A 729 9.77 11.22 -17.47
CA ILE A 729 8.89 10.83 -18.56
C ILE A 729 9.33 11.63 -19.79
N THR A 730 9.75 10.96 -20.85
CA THR A 730 10.08 11.60 -22.12
C THR A 730 9.00 11.32 -23.16
N PHE A 731 8.39 12.37 -23.71
CA PHE A 731 7.49 12.26 -24.86
C PHE A 731 8.28 12.19 -26.17
N VAL A 732 8.12 11.09 -26.91
CA VAL A 732 8.86 10.86 -28.15
C VAL A 732 7.99 11.15 -29.36
N LYS A 733 8.44 12.11 -30.17
CA LYS A 733 7.80 12.53 -31.42
C LYS A 733 8.43 11.79 -32.62
N ASP A 734 7.62 11.50 -33.63
CA ASP A 734 8.10 11.03 -34.94
C ASP A 734 8.60 12.18 -35.82
N GLY A 735 8.99 11.85 -37.07
CA GLY A 735 9.49 12.82 -38.04
C GLY A 735 8.49 13.91 -38.45
N ASP A 736 7.20 13.69 -38.18
CA ASP A 736 6.11 14.64 -38.46
C ASP A 736 5.71 15.45 -37.20
N GLY A 737 6.44 15.25 -36.09
CA GLY A 737 6.20 15.94 -34.83
C GLY A 737 5.06 15.35 -33.99
N LYS A 738 4.47 14.21 -34.39
CA LYS A 738 3.40 13.54 -33.64
C LYS A 738 4.01 12.66 -32.55
N VAL A 739 3.46 12.76 -31.34
CA VAL A 739 3.89 11.91 -30.21
C VAL A 739 3.42 10.48 -30.44
N THR A 740 4.35 9.54 -30.46
CA THR A 740 4.10 8.11 -30.78
C THR A 740 4.12 7.21 -29.55
N HIS A 741 4.92 7.57 -28.55
CA HIS A 741 5.05 6.84 -27.30
C HIS A 741 5.70 7.75 -26.26
N ILE A 742 5.69 7.29 -25.01
CA ILE A 742 6.51 7.84 -23.94
C ILE A 742 7.57 6.83 -23.53
N VAL A 743 8.67 7.35 -23.01
CA VAL A 743 9.70 6.58 -22.31
C VAL A 743 9.69 7.02 -20.85
N LEU A 744 9.52 6.06 -19.95
CA LEU A 744 9.68 6.23 -18.51
C LEU A 744 11.12 5.87 -18.17
N HIS A 745 11.85 6.79 -17.56
CA HIS A 745 13.23 6.59 -17.14
C HIS A 745 13.28 6.41 -15.62
N GLU A 746 13.90 5.31 -15.17
CA GLU A 746 14.17 4.98 -13.76
C GLU A 746 15.69 4.79 -13.54
N GLU A 747 16.11 4.60 -12.28
CA GLU A 747 17.54 4.57 -11.88
C GLU A 747 18.41 3.64 -12.75
N ASP A 748 17.87 2.49 -13.17
CA ASP A 748 18.58 1.48 -13.96
C ASP A 748 17.84 1.00 -15.23
N HIS A 749 16.62 1.52 -15.54
CA HIS A 749 15.76 0.97 -16.58
C HIS A 749 14.91 2.00 -17.33
N ASP A 750 14.66 1.75 -18.61
CA ASP A 750 13.75 2.51 -19.45
C ASP A 750 12.54 1.67 -19.87
N THR A 751 11.34 2.22 -19.71
CA THR A 751 10.09 1.56 -20.12
C THR A 751 9.35 2.38 -21.17
N GLN A 752 8.98 1.74 -22.28
CA GLN A 752 8.16 2.39 -23.30
C GLN A 752 6.67 2.11 -23.11
N ALA A 753 5.84 3.16 -23.14
CA ALA A 753 4.39 3.04 -23.25
C ALA A 753 3.91 3.60 -24.59
N LYS A 754 3.31 2.74 -25.40
CA LYS A 754 2.88 3.09 -26.77
C LYS A 754 1.64 3.98 -26.67
N ARG A 755 1.59 5.08 -27.42
CA ARG A 755 0.35 5.86 -27.54
C ARG A 755 -0.73 4.99 -28.17
N LEU A 756 -1.90 4.95 -27.54
CA LEU A 756 -3.08 4.32 -28.08
C LEU A 756 -3.73 5.28 -29.08
N ASP A 757 -4.28 4.72 -30.14
CA ASP A 757 -5.13 5.48 -31.05
C ASP A 757 -6.43 5.81 -30.29
N ASP A 758 -6.85 7.08 -30.30
CA ASP A 758 -8.19 7.44 -29.84
C ASP A 758 -9.18 6.60 -30.66
N GLU A 759 -10.16 5.94 -30.03
CA GLU A 759 -11.16 5.22 -30.81
C GLU A 759 -11.74 6.15 -31.87
N PRO A 760 -11.92 5.68 -33.12
CA PRO A 760 -12.50 6.52 -34.15
C PRO A 760 -13.89 6.91 -33.67
N LYS A 761 -14.13 8.23 -33.53
CA LYS A 761 -15.48 8.78 -33.36
C LYS A 761 -16.41 8.01 -34.31
N ALA A 762 -17.35 7.26 -33.75
CA ALA A 762 -18.34 6.55 -34.54
C ALA A 762 -18.94 7.54 -35.53
N GLY A 763 -18.76 7.25 -36.82
CA GLY A 763 -18.89 8.23 -37.88
C GLY A 763 -20.27 8.87 -37.91
N GLY A 764 -20.29 10.20 -38.03
CA GLY A 764 -21.45 10.92 -38.52
C GLY A 764 -21.78 10.44 -39.93
N GLY A 765 -22.75 9.54 -40.03
CA GLY A 765 -23.45 9.20 -41.25
C GLY A 765 -24.74 10.00 -41.33
N LYS A 766 -24.90 10.70 -42.45
CA LYS A 766 -26.00 11.63 -42.80
C LYS A 766 -27.41 11.12 -42.55
#